data_AF-A0A8J2HDP2-F1
#
_entry.id   AF-A0A8J2HDP2-F1
#
_cell.length_a   1.000
_cell.length_b   1.000
_cell.length_c   1.000
_cell.angle_alpha   90.00
_cell.angle_beta   90.00
_cell.angle_gamma   90.00
#
_symmetry.space_group_name_H-M   'P 1'
#
loop_
_entity.id
_entity.type
_entity.pdbx_description
1 polymer ?
#
loop_
_entity_poly.entity_id
_entity_poly.type
_entity_poly.pdbx_seq_one_letter_code
_entity_poly.pdbx_strand_id
1 'polypeptide(L)'
;MSESKLNNEYKEPSVTSKDPNERILARRMRIQKRLETIKKQDNKEDKESDEKTETEKQIDASAELMLKLVAEGDEVISNVRIANEAREVHRQEEDFAIRKNLFDKLEAELKDSLEKYEEINSVWPELLQSKDPLDIYDGIQSQNDKCQKVLAQKDVIIEELKKALENADIKFAEDQKKQDEDIDILIDRIDSQVNIINKGYRRELVLIEDALKNERSKILEDITKKWDALYKERQDNEIQGVERRREIMREYENDMNRVLIEHQEQYRAQKIWLETECQKLQQDVENMKALCMLNLEKLDYNYAVLKKREDENAIIKNQQKRRINKLQDIITELKKNYAELENSTRLKIEKLQSQILKTQKSIKELETKSNHFTSVNDRRFMQIWEMNTKNADKLLEEIFKVDKILYEQMLGLEWEPPEENLLKKEDLPSYQEAMRIINQKESDKVNSDDTRSIMDEKTLRLKEQVLKYVTTEGKNDDEADTESNHSSDVICAGSKSEIEEIKLTCDKGHLLDIKSTNVIKALREFVEKYNKVTHVLSDNSKQEKVLADNKIVLSRCISEKDIIEYWRRYREIFDDKKEKLWDAMIIGLQKYHDILKERHKVIGDIEGIQRQNAELRRLLESCRVKPDAGSMHRKTKSANIFN
;
A
#
# COMPACT_ATOMS: atom_id res chain seq x y z
N MET A 1 18.60 -72.19 -23.91
CA MET A 1 19.71 -73.11 -23.59
C MET A 1 20.90 -72.26 -23.20
N SER A 2 21.39 -72.42 -21.97
CA SER A 2 22.39 -71.52 -21.40
C SER A 2 23.63 -72.33 -21.04
N GLU A 3 24.69 -72.28 -21.87
CA GLU A 3 25.95 -72.97 -21.57
C GLU A 3 26.75 -72.20 -20.52
N SER A 4 26.50 -72.49 -19.25
CA SER A 4 27.34 -72.03 -18.13
C SER A 4 28.66 -72.81 -18.08
N LYS A 5 29.62 -72.45 -18.95
CA LYS A 5 31.03 -72.83 -18.77
C LYS A 5 31.62 -71.97 -17.65
N LEU A 6 31.53 -72.49 -16.42
CA LEU A 6 32.22 -71.93 -15.25
C LEU A 6 33.73 -71.90 -15.51
N ASN A 7 34.31 -70.70 -15.51
CA ASN A 7 35.75 -70.49 -15.48
C ASN A 7 36.32 -71.18 -14.23
N ASN A 8 36.97 -72.33 -14.43
CA ASN A 8 37.87 -72.87 -13.43
C ASN A 8 39.18 -72.09 -13.53
N GLU A 9 39.29 -70.98 -12.79
CA GLU A 9 40.55 -70.26 -12.62
C GLU A 9 41.57 -71.20 -11.97
N TYR A 10 42.38 -71.86 -12.80
CA TYR A 10 43.66 -72.42 -12.38
C TYR A 10 44.55 -71.25 -11.94
N LYS A 11 44.42 -70.85 -10.67
CA LYS A 11 45.30 -69.86 -10.05
C LYS A 11 46.73 -70.31 -10.22
N GLU A 12 47.50 -69.56 -11.02
CA GLU A 12 48.94 -69.77 -11.12
C GLU A 12 49.53 -69.72 -9.69
N PRO A 13 50.35 -70.69 -9.26
CA PRO A 13 50.90 -70.74 -7.92
C PRO A 13 51.58 -69.42 -7.55
N SER A 14 51.13 -68.77 -6.48
CA SER A 14 51.63 -67.46 -6.07
C SER A 14 52.82 -67.58 -5.11
N VAL A 15 53.87 -66.79 -5.36
CA VAL A 15 55.06 -66.72 -4.49
C VAL A 15 54.76 -66.10 -3.12
N THR A 16 53.60 -65.46 -2.96
CA THR A 16 53.11 -64.90 -1.69
C THR A 16 52.09 -65.79 -0.97
N SER A 17 51.82 -67.00 -1.47
CA SER A 17 50.92 -67.95 -0.79
C SER A 17 51.43 -68.32 0.61
N LYS A 18 50.49 -68.69 1.49
CA LYS A 18 50.79 -69.20 2.83
C LYS A 18 51.32 -70.64 2.79
N ASP A 19 51.00 -71.40 1.75
CA ASP A 19 51.50 -72.78 1.57
C ASP A 19 52.98 -72.78 1.10
N PRO A 20 53.91 -73.45 1.83
CA PRO A 20 55.27 -73.69 1.36
C PRO A 20 55.34 -74.36 -0.02
N ASN A 21 54.46 -75.30 -0.34
CA ASN A 21 54.53 -76.09 -1.58
C ASN A 21 54.15 -75.24 -2.81
N GLU A 22 53.06 -74.47 -2.75
CA GLU A 22 52.72 -73.50 -3.79
C GLU A 22 53.86 -72.50 -4.05
N ARG A 23 54.54 -72.01 -3.00
CA ARG A 23 55.68 -71.09 -3.17
C ARG A 23 56.89 -71.75 -3.84
N ILE A 24 57.19 -73.01 -3.53
CA ILE A 24 58.27 -73.77 -4.18
C ILE A 24 57.91 -74.03 -5.64
N LEU A 25 56.67 -74.41 -5.94
CA LEU A 25 56.17 -74.61 -7.30
C LEU A 25 56.20 -73.30 -8.10
N ALA A 26 55.74 -72.19 -7.52
CA ALA A 26 55.80 -70.86 -8.11
C ALA A 26 57.24 -70.42 -8.42
N ARG A 27 58.19 -70.68 -7.52
CA ARG A 27 59.62 -70.40 -7.74
C ARG A 27 60.21 -71.29 -8.84
N ARG A 28 59.89 -72.59 -8.86
CA ARG A 28 60.31 -73.51 -9.94
C ARG A 28 59.76 -73.05 -11.30
N MET A 29 58.47 -72.74 -11.40
CA MET A 29 57.84 -72.21 -12.61
C MET A 29 58.46 -70.88 -13.06
N ARG A 30 58.80 -69.98 -12.13
CA ARG A 30 59.46 -68.71 -12.45
C ARG A 30 60.92 -68.90 -12.90
N ILE A 31 61.65 -69.85 -12.31
CA ILE A 31 63.01 -70.23 -12.76
C ILE A 31 62.95 -70.91 -14.13
N GLN A 32 61.98 -71.78 -14.36
CA GLN A 32 61.76 -72.44 -15.65
C GLN A 32 61.38 -71.44 -16.74
N LYS A 33 60.40 -70.54 -16.51
CA LYS A 33 60.09 -69.42 -17.43
C LYS A 33 61.33 -68.55 -17.69
N ARG A 34 62.20 -68.32 -16.70
CA ARG A 34 63.50 -67.61 -16.88
C ARG A 34 64.49 -68.39 -17.75
N LEU A 35 64.68 -69.69 -17.52
CA LEU A 35 65.54 -70.56 -18.32
C LEU A 35 65.01 -70.69 -19.77
N GLU A 36 63.69 -70.67 -19.96
CA GLU A 36 63.05 -70.63 -21.27
C GLU A 36 63.23 -69.26 -21.96
N THR A 37 63.20 -68.13 -21.25
CA THR A 37 63.55 -66.82 -21.84
C THR A 37 65.03 -66.72 -22.19
N ILE A 38 65.94 -67.24 -21.34
CA ILE A 38 67.38 -67.28 -21.63
C ILE A 38 67.63 -68.16 -22.85
N LYS A 39 67.09 -69.39 -22.89
CA LYS A 39 67.13 -70.24 -24.10
C LYS A 39 66.50 -69.58 -25.33
N LYS A 40 65.55 -68.66 -25.19
CA LYS A 40 64.96 -67.89 -26.31
C LYS A 40 65.75 -66.64 -26.70
N GLN A 41 66.68 -66.17 -25.87
CA GLN A 41 67.69 -65.17 -26.24
C GLN A 41 68.89 -65.86 -26.89
N ASP A 42 69.44 -66.90 -26.27
CA ASP A 42 70.54 -67.70 -26.82
C ASP A 42 70.19 -68.29 -28.22
N ASN A 43 68.95 -68.78 -28.43
CA ASN A 43 68.51 -69.25 -29.75
C ASN A 43 68.13 -68.12 -30.75
N LYS A 44 68.22 -66.85 -30.36
CA LYS A 44 67.97 -65.70 -31.23
C LYS A 44 69.24 -64.95 -31.63
N GLU A 45 70.31 -65.04 -30.85
CA GLU A 45 71.56 -64.32 -31.12
C GLU A 45 72.55 -65.14 -31.98
N ASP A 46 72.44 -66.47 -32.02
CA ASP A 46 73.33 -67.37 -32.80
C ASP A 46 72.64 -68.08 -34.00
N LYS A 47 71.55 -67.53 -34.56
CA LYS A 47 70.85 -68.07 -35.75
C LYS A 47 70.33 -67.00 -36.71
N GLU A 48 71.16 -66.03 -37.05
CA GLU A 48 71.20 -65.65 -38.46
C GLU A 48 71.83 -66.83 -39.20
N SER A 49 71.04 -67.51 -40.03
CA SER A 49 71.63 -68.36 -41.05
C SER A 49 72.31 -67.43 -42.04
N ASP A 50 73.62 -67.58 -42.21
CA ASP A 50 74.38 -67.01 -43.33
C ASP A 50 73.89 -67.66 -44.65
N GLU A 51 72.66 -67.34 -45.05
CA GLU A 51 72.16 -67.59 -46.39
C GLU A 51 72.95 -66.68 -47.32
N LYS A 52 74.06 -67.24 -47.84
CA LYS A 52 74.97 -66.56 -48.76
C LYS A 52 74.19 -65.73 -49.76
N THR A 53 74.59 -64.47 -49.90
CA THR A 53 74.00 -63.56 -50.88
C THR A 53 74.11 -64.17 -52.29
N GLU A 54 73.23 -63.78 -53.21
CA GLU A 54 73.31 -64.22 -54.61
C GLU A 54 74.66 -63.82 -55.22
N THR A 55 75.23 -62.70 -54.78
CA THR A 55 76.58 -62.27 -55.15
C THR A 55 77.67 -63.14 -54.54
N GLU A 56 77.60 -63.51 -53.26
CA GLU A 56 78.55 -64.49 -52.67
C GLU A 56 78.49 -65.84 -53.39
N LYS A 57 77.29 -66.35 -53.70
CA LYS A 57 77.13 -67.59 -54.48
C LYS A 57 77.77 -67.48 -55.87
N GLN A 58 77.60 -66.35 -56.55
CA GLN A 58 78.22 -66.10 -57.85
C GLN A 58 79.74 -65.97 -57.74
N ILE A 59 80.25 -65.29 -56.71
CA ILE A 59 81.70 -65.16 -56.45
C ILE A 59 82.34 -66.53 -56.18
N ASP A 60 81.71 -67.37 -55.37
CA ASP A 60 82.19 -68.74 -55.08
C ASP A 60 82.24 -69.59 -56.37
N ALA A 61 81.16 -69.58 -57.16
CA ALA A 61 81.07 -70.34 -58.41
C ALA A 61 82.11 -69.87 -59.45
N SER A 62 82.28 -68.55 -59.59
CA SER A 62 83.30 -67.95 -60.44
C SER A 62 84.72 -68.31 -59.96
N ALA A 63 84.98 -68.31 -58.65
CA ALA A 63 86.28 -68.69 -58.09
C ALA A 63 86.61 -70.17 -58.37
N GLU A 64 85.64 -71.07 -58.19
CA GLU A 64 85.81 -72.51 -58.49
C GLU A 64 86.09 -72.74 -59.99
N LEU A 65 85.40 -72.01 -60.89
CA LEU A 65 85.65 -72.10 -62.32
C LEU A 65 87.04 -71.58 -62.71
N MET A 66 87.50 -70.47 -62.12
CA MET A 66 88.83 -69.94 -62.41
C MET A 66 89.95 -70.86 -61.91
N LEU A 67 89.77 -71.54 -60.76
CA LEU A 67 90.72 -72.55 -60.29
C LEU A 67 90.83 -73.74 -61.26
N LYS A 68 89.71 -74.19 -61.84
CA LYS A 68 89.71 -75.24 -62.87
C LYS A 68 90.44 -74.81 -64.14
N LEU A 69 90.17 -73.61 -64.65
CA LEU A 69 90.84 -73.06 -65.83
C LEU A 69 92.35 -72.86 -65.66
N VAL A 70 92.81 -72.55 -64.44
CA VAL A 70 94.25 -72.50 -64.13
C VAL A 70 94.85 -73.90 -64.12
N ALA A 71 94.22 -74.86 -63.42
CA ALA A 71 94.71 -76.25 -63.35
C ALA A 71 94.78 -76.95 -64.72
N GLU A 72 93.73 -76.81 -65.55
CA GLU A 72 93.71 -77.28 -66.93
C GLU A 72 94.84 -76.62 -67.76
N GLY A 73 95.12 -75.35 -67.50
CA GLY A 73 96.20 -74.61 -68.15
C GLY A 73 97.60 -75.12 -67.78
N ASP A 74 97.83 -75.38 -66.50
CA ASP A 74 99.10 -75.91 -65.99
C ASP A 74 99.37 -77.32 -66.54
N GLU A 75 98.35 -78.18 -66.64
CA GLU A 75 98.46 -79.49 -67.29
C GLU A 75 98.81 -79.34 -68.78
N VAL A 76 98.08 -78.47 -69.49
CA VAL A 76 98.29 -78.17 -70.92
C VAL A 76 99.72 -77.67 -71.18
N ILE A 77 100.29 -76.81 -70.34
CA ILE A 77 101.68 -76.32 -70.46
C ILE A 77 102.69 -77.40 -70.05
N SER A 78 102.45 -78.10 -68.94
CA SER A 78 103.35 -79.15 -68.41
C SER A 78 103.56 -80.30 -69.39
N ASN A 79 102.55 -80.62 -70.21
CA ASN A 79 102.65 -81.65 -71.25
C ASN A 79 103.79 -81.41 -72.25
N VAL A 80 104.10 -80.15 -72.59
CA VAL A 80 105.24 -79.82 -73.48
C VAL A 80 106.57 -80.10 -72.77
N ARG A 81 106.67 -79.77 -71.48
CA ARG A 81 107.87 -80.06 -70.67
C ARG A 81 108.12 -81.57 -70.55
N ILE A 82 107.07 -82.35 -70.26
CA ILE A 82 107.16 -83.82 -70.16
C ILE A 82 107.60 -84.44 -71.50
N ALA A 83 107.10 -83.95 -72.63
CA ALA A 83 107.51 -84.42 -73.96
C ALA A 83 108.97 -84.06 -74.30
N ASN A 84 109.48 -82.90 -73.83
CA ASN A 84 110.88 -82.54 -73.96
C ASN A 84 111.77 -83.40 -73.06
N GLU A 85 111.44 -83.54 -71.77
CA GLU A 85 112.13 -84.44 -70.82
C GLU A 85 112.25 -85.88 -71.37
N ALA A 86 111.18 -86.41 -71.97
CA ALA A 86 111.19 -87.75 -72.60
C ALA A 86 112.12 -87.85 -73.83
N ARG A 87 112.16 -86.82 -74.69
CA ARG A 87 113.08 -86.78 -75.85
C ARG A 87 114.54 -86.63 -75.41
N GLU A 88 114.79 -85.86 -74.37
CA GLU A 88 116.14 -85.66 -73.82
C GLU A 88 116.72 -86.96 -73.25
N VAL A 89 115.92 -87.73 -72.50
CA VAL A 89 116.31 -89.08 -72.04
C VAL A 89 116.66 -89.98 -73.23
N HIS A 90 115.81 -90.01 -74.26
CA HIS A 90 116.05 -90.84 -75.45
C HIS A 90 117.32 -90.45 -76.21
N ARG A 91 117.60 -89.15 -76.35
CA ARG A 91 118.84 -88.62 -76.95
C ARG A 91 120.07 -89.09 -76.18
N GLN A 92 120.04 -89.04 -74.84
CA GLN A 92 121.14 -89.50 -73.99
C GLN A 92 121.40 -91.00 -74.13
N GLU A 93 120.36 -91.82 -74.31
CA GLU A 93 120.49 -93.26 -74.59
C GLU A 93 121.17 -93.52 -75.94
N GLU A 94 120.78 -92.82 -77.01
CA GLU A 94 121.42 -92.93 -78.33
C GLU A 94 122.90 -92.52 -78.30
N ASP A 95 123.19 -91.36 -77.70
CA ASP A 95 124.55 -90.82 -77.60
C ASP A 95 125.47 -91.74 -76.79
N PHE A 96 124.96 -92.33 -75.71
CA PHE A 96 125.68 -93.33 -74.94
C PHE A 96 125.99 -94.58 -75.78
N ALA A 97 125.02 -95.08 -76.54
CA ALA A 97 125.22 -96.24 -77.42
C ALA A 97 126.26 -95.97 -78.53
N ILE A 98 126.22 -94.78 -79.16
CA ILE A 98 127.19 -94.37 -80.19
C ILE A 98 128.60 -94.25 -79.59
N ARG A 99 128.75 -93.55 -78.46
CA ARG A 99 130.04 -93.39 -77.76
C ARG A 99 130.63 -94.72 -77.32
N LYS A 100 129.80 -95.65 -76.83
CA LYS A 100 130.22 -96.99 -76.47
C LYS A 100 130.75 -97.78 -77.67
N ASN A 101 130.00 -97.84 -78.77
CA ASN A 101 130.43 -98.56 -79.98
C ASN A 101 131.75 -98.00 -80.54
N LEU A 102 131.95 -96.69 -80.45
CA LEU A 102 133.18 -96.01 -80.86
C LEU A 102 134.36 -96.31 -79.92
N PHE A 103 134.11 -96.41 -78.61
CA PHE A 103 135.10 -96.85 -77.63
C PHE A 103 135.54 -98.31 -77.86
N ASP A 104 134.58 -99.23 -78.03
CA ASP A 104 134.83 -100.65 -78.27
C ASP A 104 135.68 -100.86 -79.56
N LYS A 105 135.42 -100.07 -80.61
CA LYS A 105 136.25 -100.03 -81.84
C LYS A 105 137.67 -99.54 -81.59
N LEU A 106 137.85 -98.48 -80.81
CA LEU A 106 139.17 -97.92 -80.51
C LEU A 106 140.01 -98.88 -79.68
N GLU A 107 139.41 -99.58 -78.72
CA GLU A 107 140.09 -100.62 -77.94
C GLU A 107 140.55 -101.79 -78.83
N ALA A 108 139.72 -102.21 -79.79
CA ALA A 108 140.08 -103.25 -80.75
C ALA A 108 141.25 -102.86 -81.67
N GLU A 109 141.27 -101.64 -82.23
CA GLU A 109 142.41 -101.16 -83.04
C GLU A 109 143.66 -100.93 -82.19
N LEU A 110 143.53 -100.41 -80.97
CA LEU A 110 144.69 -100.27 -80.07
C LEU A 110 145.35 -101.63 -79.86
N LYS A 111 144.57 -102.71 -79.72
CA LYS A 111 145.09 -104.07 -79.62
C LYS A 111 145.75 -104.55 -80.93
N ASP A 112 145.07 -104.49 -82.07
CA ASP A 112 145.60 -104.96 -83.36
C ASP A 112 146.85 -104.16 -83.81
N SER A 113 146.86 -102.84 -83.58
CA SER A 113 148.01 -102.00 -83.89
C SER A 113 149.18 -102.17 -82.91
N LEU A 114 148.94 -102.62 -81.67
CA LEU A 114 150.00 -103.06 -80.75
C LEU A 114 150.58 -104.41 -81.19
N GLU A 115 149.74 -105.41 -81.50
CA GLU A 115 150.18 -106.72 -82.00
C GLU A 115 151.06 -106.56 -83.26
N LYS A 116 150.63 -105.76 -84.24
CA LYS A 116 151.42 -105.43 -85.44
C LYS A 116 152.69 -104.63 -85.17
N TYR A 117 152.67 -103.74 -84.18
CA TYR A 117 153.87 -102.99 -83.77
C TYR A 117 154.92 -103.91 -83.14
N GLU A 118 154.50 -104.86 -82.31
CA GLU A 118 155.38 -105.88 -81.73
C GLU A 118 155.97 -106.80 -82.81
N GLU A 119 155.17 -107.24 -83.78
CA GLU A 119 155.66 -107.99 -84.96
C GLU A 119 156.73 -107.23 -85.74
N ILE A 120 156.48 -105.96 -86.08
CA ILE A 120 157.45 -105.08 -86.78
C ILE A 120 158.73 -104.96 -85.95
N ASN A 121 158.59 -104.68 -84.64
CA ASN A 121 159.71 -104.47 -83.73
C ASN A 121 160.60 -105.74 -83.59
N SER A 122 160.00 -106.93 -83.67
CA SER A 122 160.68 -108.22 -83.51
C SER A 122 161.70 -108.57 -84.61
N VAL A 123 161.55 -108.01 -85.82
CA VAL A 123 162.37 -108.38 -87.00
C VAL A 123 163.57 -107.45 -87.21
N TRP A 124 163.58 -106.24 -86.62
CA TRP A 124 164.73 -105.34 -86.71
C TRP A 124 166.05 -105.96 -86.21
N PRO A 125 166.10 -106.72 -85.09
CA PRO A 125 167.31 -107.41 -84.65
C PRO A 125 167.87 -108.43 -85.66
N GLU A 126 167.02 -109.05 -86.47
CA GLU A 126 167.41 -110.02 -87.51
C GLU A 126 167.97 -109.29 -88.74
N LEU A 127 167.28 -108.22 -89.19
CA LEU A 127 167.75 -107.38 -90.29
C LEU A 127 169.09 -106.70 -89.99
N LEU A 128 169.33 -106.30 -88.75
CA LEU A 128 170.61 -105.74 -88.27
C LEU A 128 171.77 -106.76 -88.29
N GLN A 129 171.50 -108.07 -88.42
CA GLN A 129 172.53 -109.11 -88.54
C GLN A 129 172.82 -109.53 -89.98
N SER A 130 171.98 -109.15 -90.94
CA SER A 130 172.25 -109.35 -92.37
C SER A 130 173.51 -108.58 -92.78
N LYS A 131 174.23 -109.14 -93.76
CA LYS A 131 175.45 -108.53 -94.33
C LYS A 131 175.33 -108.18 -95.81
N ASP A 132 174.19 -108.48 -96.45
CA ASP A 132 173.94 -108.12 -97.84
C ASP A 132 173.14 -106.80 -97.91
N PRO A 133 173.67 -105.74 -98.56
CA PRO A 133 172.97 -104.48 -98.72
C PRO A 133 171.62 -104.58 -99.47
N LEU A 134 171.42 -105.58 -100.35
CA LEU A 134 170.14 -105.77 -101.03
C LEU A 134 169.10 -106.38 -100.07
N ASP A 135 169.45 -107.44 -99.34
CA ASP A 135 168.55 -108.06 -98.35
C ASP A 135 168.14 -107.04 -97.25
N ILE A 136 169.08 -106.17 -96.85
CA ILE A 136 168.79 -105.07 -95.91
C ILE A 136 167.82 -104.06 -96.54
N TYR A 137 168.00 -103.68 -97.81
CA TYR A 137 167.11 -102.75 -98.48
C TYR A 137 165.69 -103.31 -98.65
N ASP A 138 165.56 -104.55 -99.14
CA ASP A 138 164.27 -105.23 -99.34
C ASP A 138 163.57 -105.48 -97.99
N GLY A 139 164.34 -105.81 -96.96
CA GLY A 139 163.85 -105.93 -95.58
C GLY A 139 163.36 -104.60 -94.99
N ILE A 140 164.09 -103.50 -95.20
CA ILE A 140 163.67 -102.15 -94.80
C ILE A 140 162.40 -101.73 -95.53
N GLN A 141 162.29 -101.99 -96.85
CA GLN A 141 161.06 -101.72 -97.59
C GLN A 141 159.89 -102.55 -97.08
N SER A 142 160.08 -103.85 -96.84
CA SER A 142 159.05 -104.73 -96.26
C SER A 142 158.57 -104.26 -94.87
N GLN A 143 159.47 -103.75 -94.01
CA GLN A 143 159.09 -103.18 -92.72
C GLN A 143 158.44 -101.79 -92.85
N ASN A 144 158.91 -100.95 -93.78
CA ASN A 144 158.28 -99.67 -94.12
C ASN A 144 156.84 -99.87 -94.62
N ASP A 145 156.59 -100.86 -95.48
CA ASP A 145 155.25 -101.24 -95.95
C ASP A 145 154.34 -101.71 -94.81
N LYS A 146 154.89 -102.41 -93.81
CA LYS A 146 154.13 -102.80 -92.60
C LYS A 146 153.80 -101.58 -91.73
N CYS A 147 154.75 -100.67 -91.51
CA CYS A 147 154.51 -99.41 -90.82
C CYS A 147 153.44 -98.56 -91.54
N GLN A 148 153.51 -98.47 -92.87
CA GLN A 148 152.51 -97.77 -93.69
C GLN A 148 151.12 -98.40 -93.59
N LYS A 149 151.02 -99.74 -93.49
CA LYS A 149 149.73 -100.41 -93.24
C LYS A 149 149.14 -100.02 -91.87
N VAL A 150 149.93 -100.01 -90.80
CA VAL A 150 149.47 -99.57 -89.48
C VAL A 150 149.07 -98.08 -89.47
N LEU A 151 149.82 -97.23 -90.16
CA LEU A 151 149.44 -95.81 -90.34
C LEU A 151 148.14 -95.67 -91.13
N ALA A 152 147.98 -96.41 -92.23
CA ALA A 152 146.75 -96.39 -93.02
C ALA A 152 145.52 -96.89 -92.24
N GLN A 153 145.66 -97.88 -91.36
CA GLN A 153 144.59 -98.29 -90.43
C GLN A 153 144.22 -97.17 -89.47
N LYS A 154 145.22 -96.50 -88.88
CA LYS A 154 145.00 -95.36 -87.99
C LYS A 154 144.38 -94.18 -88.72
N ASP A 155 144.77 -93.90 -89.96
CA ASP A 155 144.17 -92.87 -90.80
C ASP A 155 142.70 -93.19 -91.12
N VAL A 156 142.35 -94.45 -91.42
CA VAL A 156 140.94 -94.88 -91.59
C VAL A 156 140.13 -94.59 -90.33
N ILE A 157 140.67 -94.89 -89.15
CA ILE A 157 139.97 -94.62 -87.88
C ILE A 157 139.92 -93.13 -87.54
N ILE A 158 140.96 -92.36 -87.84
CA ILE A 158 140.95 -90.90 -87.73
C ILE A 158 139.84 -90.31 -88.63
N GLU A 159 139.64 -90.84 -89.84
CA GLU A 159 138.52 -90.44 -90.70
C GLU A 159 137.16 -90.92 -90.19
N GLU A 160 137.04 -92.10 -89.56
CA GLU A 160 135.82 -92.50 -88.84
C GLU A 160 135.51 -91.56 -87.65
N LEU A 161 136.52 -91.18 -86.86
CA LEU A 161 136.38 -90.25 -85.74
C LEU A 161 136.00 -88.83 -86.20
N LYS A 162 136.63 -88.32 -87.27
CA LYS A 162 136.26 -87.02 -87.87
C LYS A 162 134.81 -87.03 -88.35
N LYS A 163 134.38 -88.09 -89.03
CA LYS A 163 132.98 -88.26 -89.45
C LYS A 163 132.03 -88.40 -88.27
N ALA A 164 132.44 -89.05 -87.18
CA ALA A 164 131.64 -89.13 -85.96
C ALA A 164 131.49 -87.76 -85.29
N LEU A 165 132.52 -86.90 -85.31
CA LEU A 165 132.45 -85.51 -84.86
C LEU A 165 131.55 -84.66 -85.76
N GLU A 166 131.72 -84.73 -87.09
CA GLU A 166 130.88 -84.00 -88.05
C GLU A 166 129.40 -84.41 -87.91
N ASN A 167 129.12 -85.71 -87.77
CA ASN A 167 127.77 -86.21 -87.50
C ASN A 167 127.22 -85.75 -86.12
N ALA A 168 128.07 -85.60 -85.10
CA ALA A 168 127.67 -85.08 -83.79
C ALA A 168 127.35 -83.57 -83.86
N ASP A 169 128.13 -82.79 -84.62
CA ASP A 169 127.86 -81.37 -84.86
C ASP A 169 126.56 -81.16 -85.66
N ILE A 170 126.30 -82.01 -86.67
CA ILE A 170 125.03 -82.03 -87.40
C ILE A 170 123.86 -82.38 -86.47
N LYS A 171 123.96 -83.46 -85.68
CA LYS A 171 122.94 -83.84 -84.69
C LYS A 171 122.68 -82.70 -83.68
N PHE A 172 123.73 -82.05 -83.18
CA PHE A 172 123.60 -80.92 -82.26
C PHE A 172 122.82 -79.76 -82.90
N ALA A 173 123.12 -79.40 -84.15
CA ALA A 173 122.41 -78.35 -84.88
C ALA A 173 120.95 -78.73 -85.23
N GLU A 174 120.66 -80.01 -85.48
CA GLU A 174 119.30 -80.51 -85.65
C GLU A 174 118.51 -80.47 -84.34
N ASP A 175 119.11 -80.89 -83.23
CA ASP A 175 118.44 -80.88 -81.94
C ASP A 175 118.27 -79.48 -81.36
N GLN A 176 119.18 -78.55 -81.63
CA GLN A 176 119.00 -77.15 -81.28
C GLN A 176 117.74 -76.58 -81.97
N LYS A 177 117.53 -76.90 -83.26
CA LYS A 177 116.30 -76.50 -83.96
C LYS A 177 115.04 -77.13 -83.35
N LYS A 178 115.09 -78.41 -82.97
CA LYS A 178 113.97 -79.07 -82.26
C LYS A 178 113.68 -78.40 -80.91
N GLN A 179 114.70 -77.95 -80.20
CA GLN A 179 114.56 -77.21 -78.94
C GLN A 179 113.97 -75.81 -79.18
N ASP A 180 114.39 -75.10 -80.22
CA ASP A 180 113.80 -73.81 -80.61
C ASP A 180 112.31 -74.00 -81.00
N GLU A 181 111.97 -75.02 -81.80
CA GLU A 181 110.59 -75.39 -82.14
C GLU A 181 109.75 -75.76 -80.90
N ASP A 182 110.31 -76.49 -79.94
CA ASP A 182 109.65 -76.82 -78.66
C ASP A 182 109.41 -75.57 -77.78
N ILE A 183 110.32 -74.59 -77.83
CA ILE A 183 110.18 -73.30 -77.13
C ILE A 183 109.07 -72.46 -77.79
N ASP A 184 109.03 -72.40 -79.12
CA ASP A 184 107.96 -71.71 -79.85
C ASP A 184 106.58 -72.34 -79.54
N ILE A 185 106.48 -73.68 -79.57
CA ILE A 185 105.25 -74.40 -79.16
C ILE A 185 104.87 -74.10 -77.71
N LEU A 186 105.85 -74.00 -76.80
CA LEU A 186 105.61 -73.65 -75.41
C LEU A 186 105.07 -72.22 -75.28
N ILE A 187 105.64 -71.26 -76.01
CA ILE A 187 105.21 -69.85 -76.04
C ILE A 187 103.77 -69.75 -76.58
N ASP A 188 103.49 -70.31 -77.76
CA ASP A 188 102.15 -70.31 -78.38
C ASP A 188 101.09 -70.90 -77.45
N ARG A 189 101.45 -71.94 -76.70
CA ARG A 189 100.56 -72.64 -75.76
C ARG A 189 100.34 -71.86 -74.47
N ILE A 190 101.38 -71.20 -73.95
CA ILE A 190 101.26 -70.25 -72.83
C ILE A 190 100.37 -69.07 -73.23
N ASP A 191 100.64 -68.42 -74.37
CA ASP A 191 99.86 -67.26 -74.83
C ASP A 191 98.41 -67.63 -75.12
N SER A 192 98.16 -68.81 -75.71
CA SER A 192 96.81 -69.35 -75.89
C SER A 192 96.09 -69.52 -74.54
N GLN A 193 96.76 -70.09 -73.53
CA GLN A 193 96.16 -70.30 -72.22
C GLN A 193 95.95 -69.00 -71.44
N VAL A 194 96.91 -68.07 -71.48
CA VAL A 194 96.77 -66.72 -70.90
C VAL A 194 95.58 -65.99 -71.54
N ASN A 195 95.36 -66.15 -72.85
CA ASN A 195 94.19 -65.59 -73.53
C ASN A 195 92.86 -66.27 -73.11
N ILE A 196 92.86 -67.59 -72.88
CA ILE A 196 91.68 -68.33 -72.37
C ILE A 196 91.35 -67.87 -70.94
N ILE A 197 92.33 -67.86 -70.05
CA ILE A 197 92.20 -67.45 -68.64
C ILE A 197 91.73 -65.98 -68.55
N ASN A 198 92.32 -65.07 -69.31
CA ASN A 198 91.86 -63.67 -69.37
C ASN A 198 90.43 -63.52 -69.87
N LYS A 199 90.00 -64.33 -70.85
CA LYS A 199 88.60 -64.37 -71.31
C LYS A 199 87.66 -64.97 -70.25
N GLY A 200 88.13 -65.93 -69.45
CA GLY A 200 87.45 -66.45 -68.26
C GLY A 200 87.21 -65.33 -67.25
N TYR A 201 88.28 -64.77 -66.67
CA TYR A 201 88.21 -63.70 -65.68
C TYR A 201 87.30 -62.54 -66.09
N ARG A 202 87.37 -62.09 -67.36
CA ARG A 202 86.50 -61.01 -67.86
C ARG A 202 85.02 -61.36 -67.88
N ARG A 203 84.64 -62.62 -68.18
CA ARG A 203 83.23 -63.05 -68.15
C ARG A 203 82.74 -63.16 -66.72
N GLU A 204 83.52 -63.81 -65.85
CA GLU A 204 83.17 -63.98 -64.44
C GLU A 204 83.00 -62.63 -63.71
N LEU A 205 83.88 -61.65 -63.98
CA LEU A 205 83.73 -60.30 -63.45
C LEU A 205 82.41 -59.63 -63.87
N VAL A 206 81.95 -59.81 -65.11
CA VAL A 206 80.66 -59.28 -65.58
C VAL A 206 79.49 -59.98 -64.89
N LEU A 207 79.56 -61.30 -64.70
CA LEU A 207 78.53 -62.06 -63.98
C LEU A 207 78.41 -61.61 -62.51
N ILE A 208 79.54 -61.38 -61.83
CA ILE A 208 79.57 -60.82 -60.47
C ILE A 208 79.00 -59.39 -60.45
N GLU A 209 79.36 -58.53 -61.42
CA GLU A 209 78.84 -57.17 -61.52
C GLU A 209 77.31 -57.14 -61.74
N ASP A 210 76.79 -58.04 -62.57
CA ASP A 210 75.35 -58.14 -62.83
C ASP A 210 74.59 -58.76 -61.65
N ALA A 211 75.18 -59.70 -60.92
CA ALA A 211 74.65 -60.15 -59.63
C ALA A 211 74.55 -58.99 -58.62
N LEU A 212 75.60 -58.16 -58.50
CA LEU A 212 75.63 -56.99 -57.61
C LEU A 212 74.58 -55.94 -58.00
N LYS A 213 74.39 -55.68 -59.29
CA LYS A 213 73.31 -54.80 -59.79
C LYS A 213 71.93 -55.34 -59.43
N ASN A 214 71.71 -56.64 -59.61
CA ASN A 214 70.43 -57.29 -59.33
C ASN A 214 70.07 -57.26 -57.84
N GLU A 215 71.02 -57.55 -56.94
CA GLU A 215 70.81 -57.42 -55.50
C GLU A 215 70.55 -55.99 -55.07
N ARG A 216 71.35 -55.04 -55.57
CA ARG A 216 71.12 -53.62 -55.32
C ARG A 216 69.73 -53.17 -55.79
N SER A 217 69.26 -53.66 -56.94
CA SER A 217 67.90 -53.38 -57.43
C SER A 217 66.83 -53.91 -56.46
N LYS A 218 66.93 -55.18 -56.06
CA LYS A 218 66.00 -55.80 -55.08
C LYS A 218 65.96 -55.02 -53.76
N ILE A 219 67.12 -54.67 -53.21
CA ILE A 219 67.23 -53.90 -51.96
C ILE A 219 66.59 -52.51 -52.12
N LEU A 220 66.85 -51.81 -53.24
CA LEU A 220 66.24 -50.51 -53.52
C LEU A 220 64.73 -50.60 -53.71
N GLU A 221 64.23 -51.62 -54.40
CA GLU A 221 62.80 -51.88 -54.53
C GLU A 221 62.14 -52.12 -53.17
N ASP A 222 62.73 -52.93 -52.30
CA ASP A 222 62.16 -53.23 -50.99
C ASP A 222 62.22 -52.04 -50.03
N ILE A 223 63.27 -51.21 -50.11
CA ILE A 223 63.32 -49.91 -49.43
C ILE A 223 62.22 -48.99 -49.99
N THR A 224 62.03 -48.93 -51.30
CA THR A 224 60.99 -48.09 -51.94
C THR A 224 59.59 -48.54 -51.53
N LYS A 225 59.28 -49.85 -51.56
CA LYS A 225 58.01 -50.43 -51.08
C LYS A 225 57.75 -50.07 -49.61
N LYS A 226 58.77 -50.10 -48.75
CA LYS A 226 58.67 -49.69 -47.34
C LYS A 226 58.36 -48.20 -47.20
N TRP A 227 59.02 -47.34 -47.97
CA TRP A 227 58.71 -45.90 -48.01
C TRP A 227 57.29 -45.63 -48.51
N ASP A 228 56.88 -46.25 -49.60
CA ASP A 228 55.51 -46.11 -50.16
C ASP A 228 54.44 -46.55 -49.16
N ALA A 229 54.70 -47.61 -48.40
CA ALA A 229 53.82 -48.05 -47.32
C ALA A 229 53.71 -47.00 -46.19
N LEU A 230 54.84 -46.45 -45.73
CA LEU A 230 54.87 -45.39 -44.72
C LEU A 230 54.21 -44.08 -45.20
N TYR A 231 54.38 -43.73 -46.48
CA TYR A 231 53.71 -42.58 -47.09
C TYR A 231 52.19 -42.76 -47.15
N LYS A 232 51.72 -43.96 -47.52
CA LYS A 232 50.28 -44.30 -47.49
C LYS A 232 49.73 -44.28 -46.07
N GLU A 233 50.40 -44.92 -45.12
CA GLU A 233 49.98 -44.90 -43.70
C GLU A 233 49.91 -43.47 -43.15
N ARG A 234 50.89 -42.62 -43.47
CA ARG A 234 50.84 -41.20 -43.12
C ARG A 234 49.67 -40.48 -43.79
N GLN A 235 49.43 -40.70 -45.08
CA GLN A 235 48.33 -40.09 -45.82
C GLN A 235 46.97 -40.51 -45.24
N ASP A 236 46.77 -41.79 -44.94
CA ASP A 236 45.56 -42.31 -44.33
C ASP A 236 45.35 -41.72 -42.93
N ASN A 237 46.41 -41.59 -42.13
CA ASN A 237 46.35 -40.93 -40.82
C ASN A 237 46.00 -39.42 -40.93
N GLU A 238 46.52 -38.72 -41.94
CA GLU A 238 46.17 -37.32 -42.22
C GLU A 238 44.70 -37.19 -42.65
N ILE A 239 44.22 -38.07 -43.54
CA ILE A 239 42.81 -38.13 -43.98
C ILE A 239 41.89 -38.42 -42.79
N GLN A 240 42.17 -39.45 -41.99
CA GLN A 240 41.41 -39.76 -40.77
C GLN A 240 41.44 -38.61 -39.76
N GLY A 241 42.56 -37.87 -39.67
CA GLY A 241 42.68 -36.68 -38.84
C GLY A 241 41.81 -35.52 -39.32
N VAL A 242 41.69 -35.32 -40.64
CA VAL A 242 40.76 -34.37 -41.24
C VAL A 242 39.30 -34.80 -41.02
N GLU A 243 38.98 -36.08 -41.23
CA GLU A 243 37.61 -36.58 -41.08
C GLU A 243 37.12 -36.47 -39.63
N ARG A 244 37.96 -36.84 -38.64
CA ARG A 244 37.65 -36.63 -37.22
C ARG A 244 37.38 -35.16 -36.89
N ARG A 245 38.12 -34.22 -37.47
CA ARG A 245 37.84 -32.78 -37.31
C ARG A 245 36.53 -32.35 -37.98
N ARG A 246 36.17 -32.94 -39.13
CA ARG A 246 34.86 -32.68 -39.78
C ARG A 246 33.70 -33.27 -38.98
N GLU A 247 33.86 -34.43 -38.36
CA GLU A 247 32.83 -35.01 -37.48
C GLU A 247 32.59 -34.11 -36.26
N ILE A 248 33.65 -33.73 -35.54
CA ILE A 248 33.57 -32.80 -34.40
C ILE A 248 32.93 -31.46 -34.81
N MET A 249 33.24 -30.94 -36.01
CA MET A 249 32.61 -29.72 -36.52
C MET A 249 31.10 -29.92 -36.79
N ARG A 250 30.70 -31.06 -37.37
CA ARG A 250 29.29 -31.43 -37.56
C ARG A 250 28.54 -31.64 -36.22
N GLU A 251 29.20 -32.19 -35.21
CA GLU A 251 28.67 -32.28 -33.85
C GLU A 251 28.41 -30.88 -33.25
N TYR A 252 29.38 -29.96 -33.36
CA TYR A 252 29.20 -28.58 -32.90
C TYR A 252 28.12 -27.82 -33.69
N GLU A 253 27.97 -28.04 -34.99
CA GLU A 253 26.88 -27.48 -35.80
C GLU A 253 25.52 -28.03 -35.34
N ASN A 254 25.41 -29.33 -35.07
CA ASN A 254 24.20 -29.94 -34.54
C ASN A 254 23.84 -29.43 -33.14
N ASP A 255 24.83 -29.29 -32.26
CA ASP A 255 24.65 -28.71 -30.92
C ASP A 255 24.22 -27.24 -30.98
N MET A 256 24.84 -26.44 -31.84
CA MET A 256 24.46 -25.05 -32.10
C MET A 256 23.02 -24.96 -32.60
N ASN A 257 22.65 -25.79 -33.59
CA ASN A 257 21.29 -25.84 -34.11
C ASN A 257 20.26 -26.25 -33.04
N ARG A 258 20.59 -27.23 -32.19
CA ARG A 258 19.74 -27.63 -31.05
C ARG A 258 19.53 -26.47 -30.09
N VAL A 259 20.60 -25.80 -29.65
CA VAL A 259 20.54 -24.66 -28.72
C VAL A 259 19.75 -23.49 -29.33
N LEU A 260 19.90 -23.22 -30.63
CA LEU A 260 19.11 -22.21 -31.34
C LEU A 260 17.61 -22.54 -31.36
N ILE A 261 17.25 -23.81 -31.59
CA ILE A 261 15.85 -24.28 -31.56
C ILE A 261 15.29 -24.16 -30.14
N GLU A 262 16.00 -24.67 -29.13
CA GLU A 262 15.60 -24.61 -27.71
C GLU A 262 15.38 -23.16 -27.26
N HIS A 263 16.29 -22.23 -27.58
CA HIS A 263 16.10 -20.81 -27.28
C HIS A 263 14.93 -20.20 -28.03
N GLN A 264 14.70 -20.57 -29.30
CA GLN A 264 13.55 -20.06 -30.06
C GLN A 264 12.22 -20.59 -29.50
N GLU A 265 12.18 -21.83 -29.01
CA GLU A 265 11.03 -22.42 -28.33
C GLU A 265 10.78 -21.76 -26.96
N GLN A 266 11.82 -21.56 -26.15
CA GLN A 266 11.74 -20.81 -24.89
C GLN A 266 11.22 -19.39 -25.11
N TYR A 267 11.73 -18.68 -26.13
CA TYR A 267 11.26 -17.35 -26.50
C TYR A 267 9.79 -17.36 -26.94
N ARG A 268 9.38 -18.32 -27.78
CA ARG A 268 7.96 -18.49 -28.18
C ARG A 268 7.07 -18.76 -26.96
N ALA A 269 7.49 -19.63 -26.05
CA ALA A 269 6.74 -19.95 -24.84
C ALA A 269 6.60 -18.74 -23.90
N GLN A 270 7.68 -17.99 -23.65
CA GLN A 270 7.64 -16.75 -22.88
C GLN A 270 6.77 -15.68 -23.54
N LYS A 271 6.86 -15.53 -24.87
CA LYS A 271 6.02 -14.61 -25.63
C LYS A 271 4.53 -14.97 -25.49
N ILE A 272 4.17 -16.23 -25.70
CA ILE A 272 2.78 -16.71 -25.54
C ILE A 272 2.30 -16.49 -24.10
N TRP A 273 3.14 -16.76 -23.10
CA TRP A 273 2.79 -16.53 -21.69
C TRP A 273 2.53 -15.04 -21.41
N LEU A 274 3.41 -14.14 -21.84
CA LEU A 274 3.24 -12.69 -21.70
C LEU A 274 2.01 -12.18 -22.45
N GLU A 275 1.79 -12.61 -23.70
CA GLU A 275 0.61 -12.25 -24.48
C GLU A 275 -0.69 -12.74 -23.80
N THR A 276 -0.68 -13.94 -23.22
CA THR A 276 -1.81 -14.49 -22.45
C THR A 276 -2.05 -13.70 -21.16
N GLU A 277 -1.00 -13.30 -20.44
CA GLU A 277 -1.13 -12.51 -19.22
C GLU A 277 -1.63 -11.09 -19.51
N CYS A 278 -1.14 -10.45 -20.57
CA CYS A 278 -1.69 -9.20 -21.07
C CYS A 278 -3.17 -9.32 -21.45
N GLN A 279 -3.60 -10.43 -22.07
CA GLN A 279 -5.01 -10.69 -22.37
C GLN A 279 -5.86 -10.83 -21.11
N LYS A 280 -5.39 -11.54 -20.07
CA LYS A 280 -6.09 -11.63 -18.77
C LYS A 280 -6.22 -10.27 -18.12
N LEU A 281 -5.13 -9.50 -18.02
CA LEU A 281 -5.14 -8.16 -17.42
C LEU A 281 -6.07 -7.22 -18.18
N GLN A 282 -6.12 -7.32 -19.51
CA GLN A 282 -7.08 -6.57 -20.33
C GLN A 282 -8.53 -7.01 -20.03
N GLN A 283 -8.79 -8.32 -19.90
CA GLN A 283 -10.09 -8.84 -19.51
C GLN A 283 -10.52 -8.35 -18.11
N ASP A 284 -9.61 -8.35 -17.14
CA ASP A 284 -9.88 -7.86 -15.78
C ASP A 284 -10.15 -6.35 -15.74
N VAL A 285 -9.46 -5.57 -16.57
CA VAL A 285 -9.76 -4.14 -16.76
C VAL A 285 -11.14 -3.93 -17.37
N GLU A 286 -11.55 -4.69 -18.39
CA GLU A 286 -12.91 -4.59 -18.94
C GLU A 286 -13.99 -5.09 -17.97
N ASN A 287 -13.72 -6.16 -17.21
CA ASN A 287 -14.58 -6.64 -16.12
C ASN A 287 -14.77 -5.55 -15.05
N MET A 288 -13.69 -4.87 -14.65
CA MET A 288 -13.74 -3.78 -13.67
C MET A 288 -14.51 -2.57 -14.22
N LYS A 289 -14.29 -2.19 -15.49
CA LYS A 289 -15.08 -1.14 -16.16
C LYS A 289 -16.57 -1.50 -16.17
N ALA A 290 -16.93 -2.72 -16.53
CA ALA A 290 -18.32 -3.19 -16.52
C ALA A 290 -18.94 -3.14 -15.10
N LEU A 291 -18.19 -3.55 -14.07
CA LEU A 291 -18.62 -3.45 -12.68
C LEU A 291 -18.80 -1.99 -12.22
N CYS A 292 -17.88 -1.10 -12.60
CA CYS A 292 -17.98 0.33 -12.33
C CYS A 292 -19.19 0.97 -13.04
N MET A 293 -19.45 0.63 -14.31
CA MET A 293 -20.64 1.11 -15.04
C MET A 293 -21.93 0.62 -14.35
N LEU A 294 -22.03 -0.65 -14.00
CA LEU A 294 -23.18 -1.20 -13.28
C LEU A 294 -23.38 -0.54 -11.90
N ASN A 295 -22.30 -0.23 -11.19
CA ASN A 295 -22.37 0.47 -9.91
C ASN A 295 -22.74 1.95 -10.08
N LEU A 296 -22.33 2.59 -11.17
CA LEU A 296 -22.76 3.94 -11.53
C LEU A 296 -24.26 3.97 -11.84
N GLU A 297 -24.78 3.04 -12.65
CA GLU A 297 -26.22 2.90 -12.90
C GLU A 297 -27.03 2.67 -11.61
N LYS A 298 -26.52 1.84 -10.69
CA LYS A 298 -27.13 1.64 -9.36
C LYS A 298 -27.12 2.91 -8.51
N LEU A 299 -26.04 3.69 -8.55
CA LEU A 299 -25.92 4.96 -7.83
C LEU A 299 -26.86 6.02 -8.44
N ASP A 300 -26.94 6.11 -9.76
CA ASP A 300 -27.87 7.01 -10.47
C ASP A 300 -29.33 6.65 -10.17
N TYR A 301 -29.67 5.35 -10.13
CA TYR A 301 -30.99 4.90 -9.70
C TYR A 301 -31.27 5.27 -8.23
N ASN A 302 -30.34 4.99 -7.32
CA ASN A 302 -30.49 5.34 -5.90
C ASN A 302 -30.63 6.86 -5.70
N TYR A 303 -29.83 7.66 -6.43
CA TYR A 303 -29.91 9.11 -6.44
C TYR A 303 -31.26 9.59 -6.99
N ALA A 304 -31.76 9.01 -8.09
CA ALA A 304 -33.08 9.34 -8.62
C ALA A 304 -34.20 9.02 -7.63
N VAL A 305 -34.14 7.88 -6.93
CA VAL A 305 -35.09 7.52 -5.86
C VAL A 305 -35.00 8.47 -4.67
N LEU A 306 -33.80 8.82 -4.22
CA LEU A 306 -33.59 9.79 -3.14
C LEU A 306 -34.10 11.18 -3.52
N LYS A 307 -33.81 11.65 -4.74
CA LYS A 307 -34.32 12.91 -5.28
C LYS A 307 -35.84 12.94 -5.37
N LYS A 308 -36.48 11.84 -5.79
CA LYS A 308 -37.95 11.71 -5.75
C LYS A 308 -38.50 11.78 -4.33
N ARG A 309 -37.84 11.15 -3.36
CA ARG A 309 -38.20 11.30 -1.93
C ARG A 309 -37.99 12.72 -1.42
N GLU A 310 -36.95 13.44 -1.86
CA GLU A 310 -36.75 14.85 -1.52
C GLU A 310 -37.83 15.74 -2.14
N ASP A 311 -38.19 15.53 -3.42
CA ASP A 311 -39.30 16.23 -4.09
C ASP A 311 -40.62 15.98 -3.35
N GLU A 312 -40.93 14.73 -3.00
CA GLU A 312 -42.12 14.34 -2.22
C GLU A 312 -42.11 14.95 -0.82
N ASN A 313 -40.99 14.86 -0.10
CA ASN A 313 -40.82 15.49 1.22
C ASN A 313 -40.92 17.02 1.13
N ALA A 314 -40.44 17.65 0.07
CA ALA A 314 -40.58 19.08 -0.17
C ALA A 314 -42.05 19.46 -0.45
N ILE A 315 -42.79 18.63 -1.20
CA ILE A 315 -44.24 18.79 -1.39
C ILE A 315 -44.97 18.66 -0.04
N ILE A 316 -44.69 17.61 0.75
CA ILE A 316 -45.29 17.41 2.07
C ILE A 316 -44.94 18.55 3.03
N LYS A 317 -43.68 18.97 3.10
CA LYS A 317 -43.22 20.11 3.90
C LYS A 317 -43.88 21.42 3.48
N ASN A 318 -44.11 21.62 2.18
CA ASN A 318 -44.86 22.77 1.67
C ASN A 318 -46.36 22.69 2.00
N GLN A 319 -46.98 21.51 1.95
CA GLN A 319 -48.36 21.31 2.39
C GLN A 319 -48.51 21.56 3.90
N GLN A 320 -47.59 21.02 4.71
CA GLN A 320 -47.54 21.26 6.15
C GLN A 320 -47.29 22.74 6.46
N LYS A 321 -46.35 23.41 5.79
CA LYS A 321 -46.12 24.86 5.94
C LYS A 321 -47.35 25.67 5.57
N ARG A 322 -48.07 25.35 4.48
CA ARG A 322 -49.37 25.96 4.15
C ARG A 322 -50.42 25.74 5.23
N ARG A 323 -50.44 24.55 5.87
CA ARG A 323 -51.37 24.25 6.97
C ARG A 323 -50.99 24.95 8.27
N ILE A 324 -49.70 25.05 8.58
CA ILE A 324 -49.16 25.85 9.70
C ILE A 324 -49.52 27.31 9.51
N ASN A 325 -49.29 27.89 8.32
CA ASN A 325 -49.69 29.27 8.02
C ASN A 325 -51.20 29.47 8.22
N LYS A 326 -52.06 28.60 7.67
CA LYS A 326 -53.52 28.67 7.92
C LYS A 326 -53.89 28.59 9.40
N LEU A 327 -53.20 27.76 10.18
CA LEU A 327 -53.41 27.67 11.63
C LEU A 327 -52.85 28.90 12.36
N GLN A 328 -51.76 29.50 11.90
CA GLN A 328 -51.25 30.78 12.38
C GLN A 328 -52.20 31.92 12.06
N ASP A 329 -52.78 31.97 10.87
CA ASP A 329 -53.82 32.92 10.47
C ASP A 329 -55.01 32.81 11.44
N ILE A 330 -55.56 31.60 11.64
CA ILE A 330 -56.62 31.33 12.63
C ILE A 330 -56.19 31.72 14.05
N ILE A 331 -54.96 31.45 14.47
CA ILE A 331 -54.45 31.87 15.79
C ILE A 331 -54.34 33.38 15.90
N THR A 332 -53.93 34.10 14.85
CA THR A 332 -53.86 35.57 14.84
C THR A 332 -55.25 36.20 14.80
N GLU A 333 -56.20 35.60 14.08
CA GLU A 333 -57.61 35.99 14.08
C GLU A 333 -58.26 35.74 15.45
N LEU A 334 -58.04 34.57 16.06
CA LEU A 334 -58.51 34.29 17.43
C LEU A 334 -57.84 35.20 18.46
N LYS A 335 -56.54 35.50 18.35
CA LYS A 335 -55.84 36.46 19.21
C LYS A 335 -56.39 37.89 19.03
N LYS A 336 -56.69 38.29 17.79
CA LYS A 336 -57.33 39.58 17.49
C LYS A 336 -58.73 39.63 18.09
N ASN A 337 -59.57 38.63 17.85
CA ASN A 337 -60.93 38.53 18.39
C ASN A 337 -60.91 38.49 19.93
N TYR A 338 -59.95 37.81 20.55
CA TYR A 338 -59.76 37.81 22.00
C TYR A 338 -59.31 39.18 22.51
N ALA A 339 -58.36 39.86 21.84
CA ALA A 339 -57.94 41.20 22.20
C ALA A 339 -59.05 42.26 21.99
N GLU A 340 -59.89 42.11 20.97
CA GLU A 340 -61.10 42.93 20.76
C GLU A 340 -62.13 42.67 21.86
N LEU A 341 -62.37 41.39 22.21
CA LEU A 341 -63.23 41.01 23.32
C LEU A 341 -62.71 41.58 24.65
N GLU A 342 -61.42 41.41 24.95
CA GLU A 342 -60.74 41.93 26.14
C GLU A 342 -60.75 43.46 26.21
N ASN A 343 -60.52 44.16 25.10
CA ASN A 343 -60.69 45.60 25.04
C ASN A 343 -62.15 46.01 25.26
N SER A 344 -63.13 45.27 24.70
CA SER A 344 -64.55 45.57 24.88
C SER A 344 -65.03 45.32 26.32
N THR A 345 -64.54 44.26 26.98
CA THR A 345 -64.84 43.96 28.37
C THR A 345 -64.11 44.92 29.30
N ARG A 346 -62.84 45.27 29.03
CA ARG A 346 -62.11 46.31 29.78
C ARG A 346 -62.82 47.66 29.70
N LEU A 347 -63.21 48.13 28.51
CA LEU A 347 -63.98 49.37 28.35
C LEU A 347 -65.34 49.31 29.08
N LYS A 348 -65.99 48.15 29.09
CA LYS A 348 -67.26 47.96 29.82
C LYS A 348 -67.04 47.93 31.35
N ILE A 349 -65.94 47.35 31.82
CA ILE A 349 -65.49 47.37 33.22
C ILE A 349 -65.12 48.79 33.64
N GLU A 350 -64.32 49.54 32.87
CA GLU A 350 -63.97 50.94 33.15
C GLU A 350 -65.21 51.83 33.20
N LYS A 351 -66.18 51.61 32.30
CA LYS A 351 -67.47 52.33 32.30
C LYS A 351 -68.31 51.99 33.53
N LEU A 352 -68.38 50.72 33.92
CA LEU A 352 -69.09 50.28 35.13
C LEU A 352 -68.38 50.74 36.42
N GLN A 353 -67.05 50.68 36.49
CA GLN A 353 -66.24 51.23 37.58
C GLN A 353 -66.42 52.74 37.69
N SER A 354 -66.45 53.47 36.57
CA SER A 354 -66.76 54.91 36.55
C SER A 354 -68.17 55.21 37.04
N GLN A 355 -69.15 54.34 36.76
CA GLN A 355 -70.50 54.45 37.29
C GLN A 355 -70.55 54.11 38.79
N ILE A 356 -69.88 53.05 39.24
CA ILE A 356 -69.78 52.64 40.65
C ILE A 356 -69.06 53.71 41.48
N LEU A 357 -67.97 54.30 40.99
CA LEU A 357 -67.28 55.40 41.67
C LEU A 357 -68.16 56.65 41.76
N LYS A 358 -68.98 56.94 40.74
CA LYS A 358 -69.97 58.02 40.78
C LYS A 358 -71.10 57.74 41.79
N THR A 359 -71.64 56.52 41.84
CA THR A 359 -72.68 56.18 42.82
C THR A 359 -72.13 56.10 44.24
N GLN A 360 -70.95 55.51 44.45
CA GLN A 360 -70.28 55.51 45.77
C GLN A 360 -69.96 56.93 46.25
N LYS A 361 -69.48 57.82 45.36
CA LYS A 361 -69.29 59.24 45.72
C LYS A 361 -70.63 59.90 46.08
N SER A 362 -71.68 59.67 45.30
CA SER A 362 -73.03 60.18 45.61
C SER A 362 -73.60 59.63 46.92
N ILE A 363 -73.34 58.36 47.26
CA ILE A 363 -73.75 57.74 48.53
C ILE A 363 -72.98 58.36 49.68
N LYS A 364 -71.66 58.52 49.58
CA LYS A 364 -70.83 59.16 50.62
C LYS A 364 -71.20 60.64 50.83
N GLU A 365 -71.58 61.34 49.76
CA GLU A 365 -72.16 62.69 49.84
C GLU A 365 -73.55 62.70 50.50
N LEU A 366 -74.38 61.67 50.31
CA LEU A 366 -75.67 61.53 51.00
C LEU A 366 -75.50 61.16 52.49
N GLU A 367 -74.56 60.28 52.84
CA GLU A 367 -74.26 59.94 54.23
C GLU A 367 -73.71 61.13 55.01
N THR A 368 -72.80 61.90 54.42
CA THR A 368 -72.26 63.12 55.04
C THR A 368 -73.34 64.19 55.20
N LYS A 369 -74.19 64.40 54.19
CA LYS A 369 -75.38 65.27 54.32
C LYS A 369 -76.33 64.77 55.41
N SER A 370 -76.62 63.47 55.48
CA SER A 370 -77.52 62.87 56.47
C SER A 370 -77.01 63.09 57.91
N ASN A 371 -75.75 62.76 58.19
CA ASN A 371 -75.16 63.01 59.51
C ASN A 371 -75.11 64.52 59.86
N HIS A 372 -74.85 65.39 58.88
CA HIS A 372 -74.89 66.84 59.07
C HIS A 372 -76.30 67.34 59.40
N PHE A 373 -77.34 66.87 58.68
CA PHE A 373 -78.73 67.22 58.97
C PHE A 373 -79.16 66.77 60.36
N THR A 374 -78.80 65.56 60.80
CA THR A 374 -79.06 65.08 62.16
C THR A 374 -78.46 66.02 63.22
N SER A 375 -77.17 66.34 63.09
CA SER A 375 -76.47 67.24 64.02
C SER A 375 -77.06 68.65 64.05
N VAL A 376 -77.39 69.21 62.88
CA VAL A 376 -78.04 70.53 62.78
C VAL A 376 -79.44 70.52 63.37
N ASN A 377 -80.20 69.43 63.22
CA ASN A 377 -81.56 69.33 63.73
C ASN A 377 -81.60 69.24 65.26
N ASP A 378 -80.78 68.38 65.88
CA ASP A 378 -80.69 68.30 67.34
C ASP A 378 -80.19 69.64 67.95
N ARG A 379 -79.24 70.32 67.30
CA ARG A 379 -78.81 71.66 67.73
C ARG A 379 -79.94 72.70 67.65
N ARG A 380 -80.72 72.70 66.57
CA ARG A 380 -81.88 73.60 66.41
C ARG A 380 -82.97 73.34 67.44
N PHE A 381 -83.28 72.07 67.71
CA PHE A 381 -84.28 71.69 68.72
C PHE A 381 -83.92 72.26 70.10
N MET A 382 -82.67 72.07 70.54
CA MET A 382 -82.20 72.61 71.82
C MET A 382 -82.19 74.14 71.87
N GLN A 383 -81.82 74.80 70.77
CA GLN A 383 -81.86 76.26 70.67
C GLN A 383 -83.29 76.81 70.78
N ILE A 384 -84.29 76.15 70.18
CA ILE A 384 -85.70 76.56 70.26
C ILE A 384 -86.24 76.35 71.68
N TRP A 385 -85.90 75.23 72.33
CA TRP A 385 -86.30 74.97 73.71
C TRP A 385 -85.80 76.07 74.65
N GLU A 386 -84.49 76.34 74.63
CA GLU A 386 -83.87 77.35 75.49
C GLU A 386 -84.35 78.79 75.19
N MET A 387 -84.60 79.10 73.92
CA MET A 387 -85.18 80.39 73.51
C MET A 387 -86.61 80.55 74.06
N ASN A 388 -87.44 79.52 73.96
CA ASN A 388 -88.82 79.59 74.44
C ASN A 388 -88.89 79.70 75.96
N THR A 389 -88.01 79.02 76.72
CA THR A 389 -87.95 79.18 78.18
C THR A 389 -87.64 80.63 78.54
N LYS A 390 -86.59 81.21 77.95
CA LYS A 390 -86.21 82.61 78.16
C LYS A 390 -87.30 83.61 77.73
N ASN A 391 -88.11 83.28 76.73
CA ASN A 391 -89.24 84.13 76.32
C ASN A 391 -90.40 84.05 77.33
N ALA A 392 -90.68 82.87 77.89
CA ALA A 392 -91.69 82.70 78.93
C ALA A 392 -91.26 83.38 80.25
N ASP A 393 -90.00 83.22 80.67
CA ASP A 393 -89.41 83.96 81.81
C ASP A 393 -89.58 85.48 81.63
N LYS A 394 -89.28 86.01 80.45
CA LYS A 394 -89.43 87.45 80.14
C LYS A 394 -90.88 87.92 80.18
N LEU A 395 -91.81 87.18 79.59
CA LEU A 395 -93.23 87.52 79.64
C LEU A 395 -93.76 87.50 81.07
N LEU A 396 -93.30 86.56 81.89
CA LEU A 396 -93.62 86.50 83.30
C LEU A 396 -93.07 87.72 84.08
N GLU A 397 -91.82 88.11 83.83
CA GLU A 397 -91.26 89.36 84.36
C GLU A 397 -92.04 90.60 83.91
N GLU A 398 -92.49 90.67 82.65
CA GLU A 398 -93.29 91.78 82.14
C GLU A 398 -94.66 91.85 82.81
N ILE A 399 -95.34 90.71 83.00
CA ILE A 399 -96.61 90.65 83.72
C ILE A 399 -96.42 91.07 85.18
N PHE A 400 -95.35 90.64 85.88
CA PHE A 400 -95.05 91.13 87.22
C PHE A 400 -94.77 92.65 87.26
N LYS A 401 -94.08 93.21 86.27
CA LYS A 401 -93.87 94.66 86.16
C LYS A 401 -95.17 95.42 85.91
N VAL A 402 -96.06 94.90 85.07
CA VAL A 402 -97.38 95.50 84.80
C VAL A 402 -98.27 95.43 86.03
N ASP A 403 -98.37 94.28 86.69
CA ASP A 403 -99.14 94.12 87.94
C ASP A 403 -98.65 95.09 89.02
N LYS A 404 -97.32 95.21 89.18
CA LYS A 404 -96.71 96.18 90.08
C LYS A 404 -97.08 97.63 89.76
N ILE A 405 -96.95 98.05 88.49
CA ILE A 405 -97.32 99.41 88.05
C ILE A 405 -98.82 99.68 88.29
N LEU A 406 -99.69 98.70 88.04
CA LEU A 406 -101.13 98.84 88.24
C LEU A 406 -101.50 99.02 89.71
N TYR A 407 -100.91 98.23 90.62
CA TYR A 407 -101.10 98.40 92.06
C TYR A 407 -100.56 99.75 92.57
N GLU A 408 -99.32 100.10 92.22
CA GLU A 408 -98.67 101.32 92.73
C GLU A 408 -99.24 102.61 92.14
N GLN A 409 -99.47 102.69 90.82
CA GLN A 409 -99.81 103.96 90.15
C GLN A 409 -101.31 104.20 89.98
N MET A 410 -102.12 103.15 89.83
CA MET A 410 -103.55 103.30 89.52
C MET A 410 -104.46 103.05 90.73
N LEU A 411 -104.03 102.22 91.68
CA LEU A 411 -104.76 101.92 92.92
C LEU A 411 -104.16 102.62 94.15
N GLY A 412 -102.89 103.04 94.10
CA GLY A 412 -102.20 103.71 95.22
C GLY A 412 -101.91 102.78 96.39
N LEU A 413 -101.78 101.48 96.14
CA LEU A 413 -101.52 100.44 97.14
C LEU A 413 -100.11 99.86 96.95
N GLU A 414 -99.52 99.39 98.05
CA GLU A 414 -98.23 98.69 98.03
C GLU A 414 -98.39 97.28 97.41
N TRP A 415 -97.39 96.83 96.63
CA TRP A 415 -97.48 95.61 95.82
C TRP A 415 -96.60 94.46 96.36
N GLU A 416 -97.18 93.27 96.48
CA GLU A 416 -96.52 92.04 96.92
C GLU A 416 -96.49 90.95 95.80
N PRO A 417 -95.37 90.23 95.62
CA PRO A 417 -95.23 89.15 94.63
C PRO A 417 -95.82 87.78 95.10
N PRO A 418 -96.32 86.91 94.20
CA PRO A 418 -96.85 85.58 94.55
C PRO A 418 -95.79 84.53 94.96
N GLU A 419 -96.18 83.52 95.75
CA GLU A 419 -95.25 82.64 96.51
C GLU A 419 -94.80 81.30 95.84
N GLU A 420 -95.07 81.02 94.55
CA GLU A 420 -94.72 79.72 93.92
C GLU A 420 -93.47 79.74 92.99
N ASN A 421 -92.71 78.63 92.97
CA ASN A 421 -91.40 78.48 92.26
C ASN A 421 -91.43 77.47 91.07
N LEU A 422 -90.64 77.73 90.01
CA LEU A 422 -90.60 76.98 88.74
C LEU A 422 -89.57 75.82 88.66
N LEU A 423 -89.79 74.85 87.74
CA LEU A 423 -88.95 73.65 87.52
C LEU A 423 -87.86 73.80 86.42
N LYS A 424 -86.87 72.89 86.42
CA LYS A 424 -85.73 72.86 85.47
C LYS A 424 -85.80 71.70 84.47
N LYS A 425 -84.87 71.71 83.51
CA LYS A 425 -84.84 70.79 82.35
C LYS A 425 -84.19 69.43 82.64
N GLU A 426 -83.36 69.33 83.68
CA GLU A 426 -82.66 68.09 84.02
C GLU A 426 -83.58 67.02 84.65
N ASP A 427 -84.75 67.44 85.14
CA ASP A 427 -85.70 66.64 85.92
C ASP A 427 -86.68 65.80 85.06
N LEU A 428 -86.57 65.87 83.73
CA LEU A 428 -87.51 65.24 82.77
C LEU A 428 -87.09 63.79 82.43
N PRO A 429 -87.89 62.76 82.74
CA PRO A 429 -87.48 61.35 82.59
C PRO A 429 -87.13 60.93 81.16
N SER A 430 -87.87 61.39 80.13
CA SER A 430 -87.60 60.98 78.74
C SER A 430 -86.27 61.50 78.18
N TYR A 431 -85.72 62.58 78.74
CA TYR A 431 -84.41 63.11 78.34
C TYR A 431 -83.25 62.21 78.79
N GLN A 432 -83.37 61.59 79.97
CA GLN A 432 -82.30 60.78 80.56
C GLN A 432 -82.09 59.45 79.81
N GLU A 433 -83.17 58.82 79.35
CA GLU A 433 -83.09 57.54 78.61
C GLU A 433 -82.50 57.74 77.20
N ALA A 434 -82.80 58.87 76.55
CA ALA A 434 -82.27 59.19 75.23
C ALA A 434 -80.74 59.29 75.17
N MET A 435 -80.09 59.78 76.24
CA MET A 435 -78.62 59.85 76.33
C MET A 435 -77.96 58.47 76.40
N ARG A 436 -78.57 57.48 77.08
CA ARG A 436 -77.96 56.15 77.24
C ARG A 436 -77.77 55.44 75.90
N ILE A 437 -78.79 55.47 75.05
CA ILE A 437 -78.83 54.76 73.76
C ILE A 437 -77.79 55.31 72.77
N ILE A 438 -77.47 56.60 72.85
CA ILE A 438 -76.47 57.25 71.98
C ILE A 438 -75.06 56.74 72.32
N ASN A 439 -74.69 56.73 73.61
CA ASN A 439 -73.36 56.31 74.06
C ASN A 439 -73.04 54.84 73.74
N GLN A 440 -74.06 53.97 73.69
CA GLN A 440 -73.89 52.54 73.45
C GLN A 440 -73.55 52.20 71.98
N LYS A 441 -73.76 53.11 71.03
CA LYS A 441 -73.48 52.88 69.59
C LYS A 441 -72.10 53.32 69.13
N GLU A 442 -71.29 53.92 69.99
CA GLU A 442 -69.92 54.32 69.66
C GLU A 442 -68.87 53.24 69.98
N SER A 443 -69.17 52.27 70.86
CA SER A 443 -68.24 51.20 71.26
C SER A 443 -68.02 50.11 70.20
N ASP A 444 -69.02 49.79 69.39
CA ASP A 444 -69.04 48.56 68.58
C ASP A 444 -68.21 48.63 67.28
N LYS A 445 -67.49 49.73 67.04
CA LYS A 445 -66.78 50.01 65.77
C LYS A 445 -65.32 49.53 65.69
N VAL A 446 -64.78 48.88 66.72
CA VAL A 446 -63.31 48.73 66.91
C VAL A 446 -62.75 47.31 66.69
N ASN A 447 -63.58 46.26 66.62
CA ASN A 447 -63.14 44.87 66.85
C ASN A 447 -63.03 43.91 65.62
N SER A 448 -62.79 44.36 64.38
CA SER A 448 -63.02 43.52 63.18
C SER A 448 -61.84 43.16 62.23
N ASP A 449 -60.56 43.35 62.58
CA ASP A 449 -59.46 43.35 61.58
C ASP A 449 -58.50 42.12 61.52
N ASP A 450 -58.63 41.11 62.40
CA ASP A 450 -57.47 40.27 62.80
C ASP A 450 -57.42 38.78 62.32
N THR A 451 -58.09 38.36 61.24
CA THR A 451 -58.11 36.93 60.81
C THR A 451 -57.82 36.68 59.32
N ARG A 452 -56.52 36.58 58.95
CA ARG A 452 -56.11 36.44 57.53
C ARG A 452 -54.94 35.49 57.20
N SER A 453 -54.53 34.57 58.09
CA SER A 453 -53.16 33.99 58.04
C SER A 453 -53.01 32.44 57.98
N ILE A 454 -53.97 31.66 57.44
CA ILE A 454 -53.92 30.16 57.55
C ILE A 454 -54.07 29.39 56.19
N MET A 455 -54.01 30.03 55.00
CA MET A 455 -54.26 29.33 53.71
C MET A 455 -53.09 29.12 52.73
N ASP A 456 -51.88 29.64 52.98
CA ASP A 456 -50.82 29.64 51.94
C ASP A 456 -49.91 28.38 51.89
N GLU A 457 -49.78 27.60 52.96
CA GLU A 457 -48.74 26.54 53.04
C GLU A 457 -49.01 25.32 52.13
N LYS A 458 -50.27 24.89 51.99
CA LYS A 458 -50.64 23.77 51.10
C LYS A 458 -50.48 24.10 49.61
N THR A 459 -50.61 25.37 49.25
CA THR A 459 -50.60 25.85 47.86
C THR A 459 -49.17 25.92 47.30
N LEU A 460 -48.16 26.08 48.16
CA LEU A 460 -46.75 26.13 47.76
C LEU A 460 -46.17 24.73 47.44
N ARG A 461 -46.45 23.70 48.24
CA ARG A 461 -45.93 22.33 48.00
C ARG A 461 -46.34 21.74 46.65
N LEU A 462 -47.55 22.04 46.18
CA LEU A 462 -48.05 21.53 44.90
C LEU A 462 -47.37 22.22 43.69
N LYS A 463 -46.82 23.43 43.89
CA LYS A 463 -46.05 24.17 42.88
C LYS A 463 -44.65 23.59 42.68
N GLU A 464 -43.98 23.16 43.75
CA GLU A 464 -42.63 22.61 43.69
C GLU A 464 -42.56 21.21 43.07
N GLN A 465 -43.56 20.35 43.32
CA GLN A 465 -43.61 19.01 42.69
C GLN A 465 -43.82 19.06 41.18
N VAL A 466 -44.60 20.00 40.67
CA VAL A 466 -44.86 20.16 39.23
C VAL A 466 -43.66 20.76 38.50
N LEU A 467 -42.89 21.65 39.16
CA LEU A 467 -41.73 22.30 38.54
C LEU A 467 -40.54 21.35 38.34
N LYS A 468 -40.42 20.30 39.15
CA LYS A 468 -39.29 19.35 39.10
C LYS A 468 -39.39 18.29 37.98
N TYR A 469 -40.57 18.10 37.37
CA TYR A 469 -40.83 17.11 36.32
C TYR A 469 -40.72 17.66 34.88
N VAL A 470 -40.49 18.97 34.71
CA VAL A 470 -40.54 19.66 33.40
C VAL A 470 -39.15 20.12 32.92
N THR A 471 -38.10 20.01 33.76
CA THR A 471 -36.76 20.57 33.51
C THR A 471 -35.65 19.54 33.28
N THR A 472 -36.00 18.27 33.08
CA THR A 472 -35.10 17.18 32.61
C THR A 472 -35.93 16.33 31.65
N GLU A 473 -35.68 16.25 30.35
CA GLU A 473 -34.40 16.26 29.63
C GLU A 473 -34.44 17.20 28.42
N GLY A 474 -33.35 17.94 28.16
CA GLY A 474 -33.27 18.79 26.97
C GLY A 474 -32.01 19.65 26.91
N LYS A 475 -31.06 19.22 26.06
CA LYS A 475 -29.76 19.84 25.71
C LYS A 475 -28.62 19.64 26.72
N ASN A 476 -27.53 19.03 26.25
CA ASN A 476 -26.41 19.79 25.70
C ASN A 476 -25.73 18.97 24.60
N ASP A 477 -25.50 19.61 23.45
CA ASP A 477 -24.39 19.24 22.56
C ASP A 477 -23.14 20.01 23.05
N ASP A 478 -21.96 19.41 22.88
CA ASP A 478 -20.70 20.03 22.41
C ASP A 478 -19.43 19.37 22.99
N GLU A 479 -18.61 18.84 22.05
CA GLU A 479 -17.14 18.68 22.02
C GLU A 479 -16.35 18.13 23.24
N ALA A 480 -15.64 16.99 23.03
CA ALA A 480 -14.17 16.99 22.84
C ALA A 480 -13.57 15.58 22.60
N ASP A 481 -12.47 15.57 21.84
CA ASP A 481 -11.64 14.47 21.34
C ASP A 481 -11.26 13.31 22.29
N THR A 482 -11.12 12.09 21.75
CA THR A 482 -9.80 11.42 21.66
C THR A 482 -9.77 10.19 20.74
N GLU A 483 -8.57 9.87 20.26
CA GLU A 483 -8.25 8.84 19.26
C GLU A 483 -8.30 7.39 19.82
N SER A 484 -8.62 6.40 18.98
CA SER A 484 -7.63 5.41 18.48
C SER A 484 -8.22 4.07 17.96
N ASN A 485 -7.69 3.67 16.79
CA ASN A 485 -7.36 2.31 16.34
C ASN A 485 -8.40 1.16 16.18
N HIS A 486 -8.30 0.56 14.98
CA HIS A 486 -8.48 -0.86 14.64
C HIS A 486 -9.90 -1.45 14.58
N SER A 487 -10.52 -1.26 13.39
CA SER A 487 -11.09 -2.39 12.64
C SER A 487 -9.92 -3.15 11.96
N SER A 488 -9.92 -4.45 11.71
CA SER A 488 -11.01 -5.42 11.53
C SER A 488 -10.51 -6.83 11.90
N ASP A 489 -11.36 -7.69 12.47
CA ASP A 489 -11.52 -9.06 11.95
C ASP A 489 -12.78 -9.80 12.46
N VAL A 490 -13.59 -10.26 11.49
CA VAL A 490 -14.14 -11.63 11.41
C VAL A 490 -15.26 -12.09 12.39
N ILE A 491 -16.48 -12.17 11.81
CA ILE A 491 -17.51 -13.24 11.94
C ILE A 491 -18.60 -13.22 13.04
N CYS A 492 -19.85 -13.28 12.52
CA CYS A 492 -21.05 -14.02 12.98
C CYS A 492 -22.24 -13.37 13.73
N ALA A 493 -23.37 -14.03 13.44
CA ALA A 493 -24.57 -14.23 14.25
C ALA A 493 -25.41 -13.00 14.64
N GLY A 494 -26.59 -12.90 14.03
CA GLY A 494 -27.62 -11.97 14.47
C GLY A 494 -28.34 -12.45 15.74
N SER A 495 -29.00 -11.52 16.41
CA SER A 495 -30.04 -11.79 17.41
C SER A 495 -31.07 -10.68 17.35
N LYS A 496 -32.35 -11.04 17.23
CA LYS A 496 -33.46 -10.08 17.30
C LYS A 496 -33.72 -9.80 18.79
N SER A 497 -33.66 -8.55 19.20
CA SER A 497 -34.10 -8.14 20.54
C SER A 497 -35.63 -8.04 20.59
N GLU A 498 -36.22 -8.69 21.59
CA GLU A 498 -37.66 -8.73 21.82
C GLU A 498 -38.18 -7.39 22.40
N ILE A 499 -39.46 -7.10 22.19
CA ILE A 499 -40.18 -6.02 22.87
C ILE A 499 -41.29 -6.69 23.69
N GLU A 500 -41.24 -6.52 25.01
CA GLU A 500 -42.22 -7.13 25.93
C GLU A 500 -43.54 -6.33 25.94
N GLU A 501 -44.62 -6.95 25.45
CA GLU A 501 -45.98 -6.42 25.61
C GLU A 501 -46.66 -7.00 26.86
N ILE A 502 -47.02 -6.13 27.80
CA ILE A 502 -47.73 -6.48 29.05
C ILE A 502 -49.17 -6.92 28.73
N LYS A 503 -49.50 -8.19 28.99
CA LYS A 503 -50.82 -8.77 28.73
C LYS A 503 -51.67 -8.87 30.00
N LEU A 504 -52.81 -8.18 30.00
CA LEU A 504 -53.81 -8.23 31.08
C LEU A 504 -54.84 -9.35 30.84
N THR A 505 -55.13 -10.12 31.90
CA THR A 505 -56.10 -11.22 31.90
C THR A 505 -57.23 -10.98 32.91
N CYS A 506 -58.36 -11.64 32.69
CA CYS A 506 -59.53 -11.66 33.59
C CYS A 506 -59.45 -12.85 34.58
N ASP A 507 -60.16 -12.78 35.71
CA ASP A 507 -60.19 -13.73 36.86
C ASP A 507 -60.48 -15.22 36.53
N LYS A 508 -60.65 -15.59 35.26
CA LYS A 508 -60.72 -16.98 34.77
C LYS A 508 -59.63 -17.33 33.73
N GLY A 509 -58.58 -16.53 33.62
CA GLY A 509 -57.40 -16.80 32.77
C GLY A 509 -57.54 -16.40 31.29
N HIS A 510 -58.61 -15.72 30.89
CA HIS A 510 -58.76 -15.23 29.51
C HIS A 510 -57.97 -13.93 29.30
N LEU A 511 -57.26 -13.83 28.17
CA LEU A 511 -56.72 -12.56 27.66
C LEU A 511 -57.88 -11.62 27.31
N LEU A 512 -57.85 -10.39 27.86
CA LEU A 512 -58.89 -9.38 27.64
C LEU A 512 -58.69 -8.67 26.30
N ASP A 513 -58.93 -9.40 25.21
CA ASP A 513 -58.72 -8.91 23.84
C ASP A 513 -60.05 -8.55 23.16
N ILE A 514 -60.28 -7.25 22.92
CA ILE A 514 -61.44 -6.77 22.17
C ILE A 514 -61.06 -6.69 20.69
N LYS A 515 -61.56 -7.64 19.89
CA LYS A 515 -61.43 -7.60 18.42
C LYS A 515 -61.75 -6.20 17.88
N SER A 516 -60.85 -5.65 17.07
CA SER A 516 -60.86 -4.28 16.55
C SER A 516 -62.23 -3.79 16.02
N THR A 517 -63.02 -4.68 15.40
CA THR A 517 -64.37 -4.38 14.90
C THR A 517 -65.38 -3.95 15.98
N ASN A 518 -65.16 -4.35 17.24
CA ASN A 518 -66.11 -4.15 18.34
C ASN A 518 -65.72 -2.99 19.27
N VAL A 519 -64.49 -2.46 19.15
CA VAL A 519 -63.97 -1.36 19.98
C VAL A 519 -64.84 -0.10 19.86
N ILE A 520 -65.26 0.25 18.65
CA ILE A 520 -66.12 1.43 18.39
C ILE A 520 -67.52 1.26 19.01
N LYS A 521 -68.03 0.02 19.10
CA LYS A 521 -69.34 -0.25 19.74
C LYS A 521 -69.23 -0.15 21.26
N ALA A 522 -68.18 -0.73 21.85
CA ALA A 522 -67.92 -0.64 23.30
C ALA A 522 -67.69 0.80 23.77
N LEU A 523 -66.92 1.60 23.01
CA LEU A 523 -66.73 3.03 23.30
C LEU A 523 -68.04 3.84 23.19
N ARG A 524 -68.90 3.52 22.22
CA ARG A 524 -70.21 4.19 22.06
C ARG A 524 -71.16 3.88 23.22
N GLU A 525 -71.27 2.62 23.62
CA GLU A 525 -72.05 2.23 24.80
C GLU A 525 -71.51 2.85 26.10
N PHE A 526 -70.18 2.96 26.24
CA PHE A 526 -69.55 3.65 27.38
C PHE A 526 -69.90 5.15 27.43
N VAL A 527 -69.78 5.86 26.29
CA VAL A 527 -70.11 7.30 26.20
C VAL A 527 -71.60 7.57 26.43
N GLU A 528 -72.50 6.71 25.93
CA GLU A 528 -73.95 6.82 26.21
C GLU A 528 -74.29 6.57 27.68
N LYS A 529 -73.52 5.73 28.38
CA LYS A 529 -73.67 5.49 29.82
C LYS A 529 -73.14 6.65 30.66
N TYR A 530 -72.02 7.26 30.23
CA TYR A 530 -71.39 8.39 30.91
C TYR A 530 -72.18 9.70 30.74
N ASN A 531 -72.72 9.96 29.54
CA ASN A 531 -73.53 11.15 29.26
C ASN A 531 -74.92 11.13 29.93
N LYS A 532 -75.39 9.96 30.40
CA LYS A 532 -76.60 9.85 31.25
C LYS A 532 -76.37 10.26 32.71
N VAL A 533 -75.11 10.29 33.17
CA VAL A 533 -74.75 10.65 34.56
C VAL A 533 -74.45 12.14 34.71
N THR A 534 -74.06 12.82 33.63
CA THR A 534 -73.71 14.26 33.63
C THR A 534 -74.90 15.20 33.49
N HIS A 535 -76.11 14.71 33.22
CA HIS A 535 -77.29 15.54 32.92
C HIS A 535 -78.14 15.97 34.14
N VAL A 536 -77.64 15.80 35.37
CA VAL A 536 -78.44 15.90 36.62
C VAL A 536 -78.12 17.17 37.45
N LEU A 537 -77.17 18.03 37.03
CA LEU A 537 -76.71 19.17 37.85
C LEU A 537 -76.61 20.51 37.08
N SER A 538 -77.77 21.13 36.79
CA SER A 538 -77.90 22.58 36.62
C SER A 538 -79.36 23.02 36.65
N ASP A 539 -79.75 23.70 37.73
CA ASP A 539 -80.70 24.83 37.74
C ASP A 539 -80.84 25.37 39.18
N ASN A 540 -80.54 26.66 39.40
CA ASN A 540 -80.76 27.33 40.69
C ASN A 540 -80.76 28.86 40.51
N SER A 541 -81.83 29.54 40.96
CA SER A 541 -81.99 31.00 40.81
C SER A 541 -82.83 31.63 41.94
N LYS A 542 -82.20 32.12 43.02
CA LYS A 542 -82.81 33.01 44.03
C LYS A 542 -81.77 33.89 44.73
N GLN A 543 -81.86 35.22 44.58
CA GLN A 543 -81.19 36.19 45.47
C GLN A 543 -81.78 37.60 45.31
N GLU A 544 -82.61 38.05 46.26
CA GLU A 544 -82.89 39.47 46.51
C GLU A 544 -83.60 39.65 47.88
N LYS A 545 -83.34 40.79 48.56
CA LYS A 545 -83.83 41.27 49.89
C LYS A 545 -82.90 41.09 51.11
N VAL A 546 -81.94 42.01 51.23
CA VAL A 546 -81.42 42.57 52.50
C VAL A 546 -81.19 44.07 52.27
N LEU A 547 -81.48 44.93 53.26
CA LEU A 547 -81.08 46.34 53.48
C LEU A 547 -82.26 47.30 53.80
N ALA A 548 -82.49 47.58 55.09
CA ALA A 548 -83.09 48.83 55.60
C ALA A 548 -83.03 48.89 57.15
N ASP A 549 -82.01 49.54 57.72
CA ASP A 549 -81.91 49.83 59.17
C ASP A 549 -81.96 51.34 59.42
N ASN A 550 -82.83 51.78 60.35
CA ASN A 550 -83.06 53.20 60.65
C ASN A 550 -82.26 53.69 61.88
N LYS A 551 -81.67 54.88 61.79
CA LYS A 551 -80.79 55.48 62.82
C LYS A 551 -81.57 56.36 63.82
N ILE A 552 -81.17 56.32 65.10
CA ILE A 552 -81.84 56.97 66.26
C ILE A 552 -81.29 58.39 66.47
N VAL A 553 -82.12 59.36 66.93
CA VAL A 553 -81.82 60.81 67.01
C VAL A 553 -82.50 61.45 68.24
N LEU A 554 -81.82 62.35 68.96
CA LEU A 554 -82.27 62.88 70.26
C LEU A 554 -83.61 63.64 70.19
N SER A 555 -83.82 64.45 69.16
CA SER A 555 -85.08 65.16 68.89
C SER A 555 -86.30 64.23 68.73
N ARG A 556 -86.12 62.92 68.54
CA ARG A 556 -87.21 61.92 68.44
C ARG A 556 -87.45 61.14 69.74
N CYS A 557 -86.72 61.44 70.81
CA CYS A 557 -86.74 60.63 72.04
C CYS A 557 -87.38 61.34 73.26
N ILE A 558 -87.63 62.65 73.20
CA ILE A 558 -88.34 63.37 74.27
C ILE A 558 -89.86 63.18 74.09
N SER A 559 -90.55 62.82 75.18
CA SER A 559 -91.97 62.50 75.20
C SER A 559 -92.85 63.75 75.23
N GLU A 560 -93.90 63.79 74.41
CA GLU A 560 -94.86 64.91 74.36
C GLU A 560 -95.52 65.21 75.73
N LYS A 561 -95.75 64.17 76.55
CA LYS A 561 -96.30 64.31 77.91
C LYS A 561 -95.40 65.16 78.82
N ASP A 562 -94.10 64.91 78.76
CA ASP A 562 -93.09 65.59 79.58
C ASP A 562 -93.01 67.08 79.20
N ILE A 563 -93.18 67.40 77.91
CA ILE A 563 -93.21 68.77 77.38
C ILE A 563 -94.44 69.53 77.91
N ILE A 564 -95.63 68.91 77.88
CA ILE A 564 -96.88 69.53 78.33
C ILE A 564 -96.83 69.89 79.83
N GLU A 565 -96.31 68.97 80.66
CA GLU A 565 -96.19 69.16 82.11
C GLU A 565 -95.26 70.34 82.47
N TYR A 566 -94.14 70.48 81.75
CA TYR A 566 -93.19 71.57 81.95
C TYR A 566 -93.82 72.95 81.71
N TRP A 567 -94.60 73.10 80.62
CA TRP A 567 -95.21 74.38 80.26
C TRP A 567 -96.47 74.72 81.06
N ARG A 568 -97.19 73.74 81.63
CA ARG A 568 -98.43 74.02 82.38
C ARG A 568 -98.18 74.96 83.58
N ARG A 569 -97.07 74.77 84.30
CA ARG A 569 -96.74 75.57 85.50
C ARG A 569 -96.57 77.07 85.25
N TYR A 570 -96.23 77.51 84.04
CA TYR A 570 -96.16 78.94 83.72
C TYR A 570 -97.54 79.63 83.72
N ARG A 571 -98.63 78.87 83.55
CA ARG A 571 -100.01 79.39 83.52
C ARG A 571 -100.61 79.53 84.93
N GLU A 572 -100.18 78.70 85.87
CA GLU A 572 -100.80 78.54 87.20
C GLU A 572 -100.28 79.58 88.24
N ILE A 573 -99.41 80.53 87.82
CA ILE A 573 -98.71 81.49 88.71
C ILE A 573 -99.59 82.64 89.23
N PHE A 574 -100.68 82.97 88.54
CA PHE A 574 -101.61 84.03 88.94
C PHE A 574 -102.97 83.45 89.33
N ASP A 575 -103.39 83.72 90.56
CA ASP A 575 -104.70 83.30 91.07
C ASP A 575 -105.84 84.05 90.35
N ASP A 576 -106.95 83.35 90.14
CA ASP A 576 -108.17 83.70 89.40
C ASP A 576 -108.86 85.00 89.91
N LYS A 577 -108.36 85.53 91.04
CA LYS A 577 -108.76 86.79 91.67
C LYS A 577 -108.06 88.02 91.07
N LYS A 578 -106.78 87.90 90.61
CA LYS A 578 -106.02 89.03 90.05
C LYS A 578 -106.50 89.41 88.65
N GLU A 579 -106.84 88.44 87.80
CA GLU A 579 -107.33 88.70 86.44
C GLU A 579 -108.62 89.56 86.44
N LYS A 580 -109.56 89.23 87.34
CA LYS A 580 -110.82 89.97 87.55
C LYS A 580 -110.62 91.43 88.02
N LEU A 581 -109.49 91.75 88.65
CA LEU A 581 -109.15 93.12 89.06
C LEU A 581 -108.73 93.97 87.85
N TRP A 582 -107.95 93.41 86.94
CA TRP A 582 -107.45 94.12 85.75
C TRP A 582 -108.59 94.45 84.77
N ASP A 583 -109.53 93.53 84.54
CA ASP A 583 -110.70 93.72 83.66
C ASP A 583 -111.55 94.94 84.05
N ALA A 584 -111.86 95.09 85.35
CA ALA A 584 -112.66 96.20 85.87
C ALA A 584 -112.01 97.57 85.60
N MET A 585 -110.68 97.61 85.55
CA MET A 585 -109.89 98.83 85.47
C MET A 585 -109.71 99.34 84.02
N ILE A 586 -109.60 98.43 83.05
CA ILE A 586 -109.54 98.77 81.61
C ILE A 586 -110.82 99.51 81.16
N ILE A 587 -111.99 99.04 81.63
CA ILE A 587 -113.31 99.63 81.33
C ILE A 587 -113.40 101.08 81.84
N GLY A 588 -112.72 101.41 82.94
CA GLY A 588 -112.65 102.76 83.50
C GLY A 588 -111.83 103.71 82.63
N LEU A 589 -110.60 103.31 82.24
CA LEU A 589 -109.67 104.16 81.49
C LEU A 589 -110.14 104.54 80.08
N GLN A 590 -110.78 103.61 79.35
CA GLN A 590 -111.17 103.85 77.96
C GLN A 590 -112.11 105.05 77.81
N LYS A 591 -113.09 105.19 78.72
CA LYS A 591 -114.06 106.30 78.74
C LYS A 591 -113.42 107.68 78.97
N TYR A 592 -112.22 107.73 79.55
CA TYR A 592 -111.49 108.97 79.79
C TYR A 592 -110.66 109.43 78.59
N HIS A 593 -110.12 108.49 77.80
CA HIS A 593 -109.24 108.80 76.65
C HIS A 593 -109.98 109.49 75.49
N ASP A 594 -111.21 109.08 75.19
CA ASP A 594 -111.96 109.63 74.05
C ASP A 594 -112.26 111.13 74.21
N ILE A 595 -112.41 111.60 75.45
CA ILE A 595 -112.60 113.03 75.80
C ILE A 595 -111.36 113.87 75.41
N LEU A 596 -110.16 113.28 75.40
CA LEU A 596 -108.91 114.00 75.12
C LEU A 596 -108.61 114.17 73.63
N LYS A 597 -109.05 113.24 72.76
CA LYS A 597 -108.75 113.27 71.32
C LYS A 597 -109.41 114.43 70.58
N GLU A 598 -110.68 114.69 70.87
CA GLU A 598 -111.46 115.79 70.25
C GLU A 598 -110.74 117.14 70.36
N ARG A 599 -110.04 117.37 71.48
CA ARG A 599 -109.32 118.62 71.76
C ARG A 599 -108.05 118.81 70.90
N HIS A 600 -107.38 117.74 70.46
CA HIS A 600 -106.09 117.86 69.77
C HIS A 600 -106.24 118.25 68.30
N LYS A 601 -107.25 117.70 67.61
CA LYS A 601 -107.46 117.89 66.16
C LYS A 601 -107.55 119.36 65.74
N VAL A 602 -108.21 120.18 66.58
CA VAL A 602 -108.45 121.61 66.36
C VAL A 602 -107.16 122.45 66.24
N ILE A 603 -106.03 121.96 66.77
CA ILE A 603 -104.77 122.71 66.81
C ILE A 603 -104.00 122.60 65.48
N GLY A 604 -104.00 121.42 64.84
CA GLY A 604 -103.12 121.13 63.70
C GLY A 604 -103.44 121.89 62.42
N ASP A 605 -104.72 122.18 62.17
CA ASP A 605 -105.18 122.84 60.93
C ASP A 605 -104.64 124.28 60.77
N ILE A 606 -104.22 124.91 61.88
CA ILE A 606 -103.73 126.31 61.90
C ILE A 606 -102.31 126.42 61.32
N GLU A 607 -101.43 125.45 61.56
CA GLU A 607 -100.00 125.57 61.23
C GLU A 607 -99.68 125.35 59.74
N GLY A 608 -100.49 124.57 59.03
CA GLY A 608 -100.23 124.20 57.64
C GLY A 608 -100.22 125.40 56.67
N ILE A 609 -101.11 126.37 56.93
CA ILE A 609 -101.35 127.52 56.06
C ILE A 609 -100.16 128.49 56.02
N GLN A 610 -99.39 128.59 57.11
CA GLN A 610 -98.25 129.53 57.19
C GLN A 610 -97.09 129.16 56.24
N ARG A 611 -96.84 127.86 56.03
CA ARG A 611 -95.64 127.37 55.31
C ARG A 611 -95.63 127.69 53.81
N GLN A 612 -96.78 127.61 53.15
CA GLN A 612 -96.87 127.74 51.69
C GLN A 612 -96.45 129.13 51.16
N ASN A 613 -96.55 130.18 51.99
CA ASN A 613 -96.16 131.54 51.61
C ASN A 613 -94.64 131.76 51.45
N ALA A 614 -93.79 130.84 51.94
CA ALA A 614 -92.34 131.05 51.99
C ALA A 614 -91.61 130.73 50.67
N GLU A 615 -91.98 129.67 49.95
CA GLU A 615 -91.18 129.14 48.83
C GLU A 615 -91.20 130.00 47.57
N LEU A 616 -92.34 130.62 47.24
CA LEU A 616 -92.55 131.36 45.99
C LEU A 616 -91.52 132.48 45.75
N ARG A 617 -90.89 132.99 46.81
CA ARG A 617 -89.89 134.08 46.74
C ARG A 617 -88.53 133.65 46.18
N ARG A 618 -88.20 132.35 46.14
CA ARG A 618 -86.83 131.86 45.91
C ARG A 618 -86.45 131.65 44.43
N LEU A 619 -87.41 131.60 43.51
CA LEU A 619 -87.23 130.98 42.18
C LEU A 619 -86.64 131.87 41.06
N LEU A 620 -86.48 133.19 41.24
CA LEU A 620 -86.34 134.13 40.11
C LEU A 620 -84.93 134.68 39.82
N GLU A 621 -83.93 134.39 40.66
CA GLU A 621 -82.60 135.03 40.63
C GLU A 621 -81.61 134.45 39.58
N SER A 622 -81.97 133.43 38.80
CA SER A 622 -81.00 132.40 38.34
C SER A 622 -80.40 132.49 36.91
N CYS A 623 -80.62 133.53 36.10
CA CYS A 623 -80.52 133.39 34.61
C CYS A 623 -79.54 134.35 33.86
N ARG A 624 -78.20 134.13 33.77
CA ARG A 624 -77.33 135.18 33.10
C ARG A 624 -75.99 134.96 32.33
N VAL A 625 -75.13 133.92 32.49
CA VAL A 625 -73.72 134.00 31.96
C VAL A 625 -73.08 132.70 31.39
N LYS A 626 -72.48 132.76 30.17
CA LYS A 626 -71.26 132.04 29.64
C LYS A 626 -71.10 132.17 28.07
N PRO A 627 -69.90 132.01 27.44
CA PRO A 627 -69.67 132.12 25.97
C PRO A 627 -68.94 130.93 25.23
N ASP A 628 -68.84 131.01 23.88
CA ASP A 628 -68.33 130.00 22.89
C ASP A 628 -67.51 130.65 21.72
N ALA A 629 -66.98 129.92 20.71
CA ALA A 629 -65.95 130.41 19.75
C ALA A 629 -66.22 130.35 18.21
N GLY A 630 -66.09 131.50 17.52
CA GLY A 630 -65.62 131.62 16.11
C GLY A 630 -66.41 132.48 15.09
N SER A 631 -65.80 133.55 14.50
CA SER A 631 -66.05 134.08 13.11
C SER A 631 -65.31 135.41 12.74
N MET A 632 -64.77 135.49 11.49
CA MET A 632 -64.56 136.67 10.59
C MET A 632 -63.42 137.73 10.77
N HIS A 633 -63.25 138.62 9.75
CA HIS A 633 -61.94 138.97 9.12
C HIS A 633 -61.79 140.45 8.60
N ARG A 634 -60.52 140.89 8.38
CA ARG A 634 -59.96 141.93 7.42
C ARG A 634 -59.78 143.46 7.73
N LYS A 635 -58.55 143.91 7.44
CA LYS A 635 -58.07 145.17 6.79
C LYS A 635 -56.62 144.95 6.25
N THR A 636 -55.90 145.87 5.57
CA THR A 636 -56.00 146.30 4.14
C THR A 636 -54.70 147.01 3.67
N LYS A 637 -54.03 146.60 2.57
CA LYS A 637 -53.04 147.41 1.80
C LYS A 637 -52.74 146.83 0.39
N SER A 638 -52.61 147.70 -0.63
CA SER A 638 -52.31 147.50 -2.07
C SER A 638 -53.17 146.49 -2.87
N ALA A 639 -53.74 146.80 -4.04
CA ALA A 639 -53.79 148.07 -4.78
C ALA A 639 -54.98 148.09 -5.78
N ASN A 640 -55.49 149.30 -6.08
CA ASN A 640 -56.16 149.78 -7.32
C ASN A 640 -57.42 149.07 -7.89
N ILE A 641 -58.35 149.74 -8.60
CA ILE A 641 -58.95 151.10 -8.55
C ILE A 641 -60.16 151.12 -9.52
N PHE A 642 -61.27 151.77 -9.13
CA PHE A 642 -62.48 152.20 -9.89
C PHE A 642 -63.14 151.33 -11.01
N ASN A 643 -64.49 151.34 -10.97
CA ASN A 643 -65.47 150.42 -11.57
C ASN A 643 -65.57 149.04 -10.89
#